data_AF-A0A1B0G663-F1
#
_entry.id   AF-A0A1B0G663-F1
#
_cell.length_a   1.000
_cell.length_b   1.000
_cell.length_c   1.000
_cell.angle_alpha   90.00
_cell.angle_beta   90.00
_cell.angle_gamma   90.00
#
_symmetry.space_group_name_H-M   'P 1'
#
loop_
_entity.id
_entity.type
_entity.pdbx_description
1 polymer ?
#
loop_
_entity_poly.entity_id
_entity_poly.type
_entity_poly.pdbx_seq_one_letter_code
_entity_poly.pdbx_strand_id
1 'polypeptide(L)'
;MSLYEKRKSNGEMNINYEGKYLLDPRYMTKRDLQYYYRYYNMTKKRRQFKKIIFLVLCLCFFSYIFIDYNLKTKLLQLKDHFEFIPRIDADYNITQAYFVDLPGCRMPYFPVTDDNIVQFMFRPQNFTCKKSLTRTADHGSYLLLNMNANEIEDVYGISDIESITCNYTEIKRIDDQHNRYMESWPLKLHYNQQLPIKEYVEFLKVECWDSNHNSIHKDFHFFILDKMKSDDRELRRSSIEPMTSPVKGLLSAPAPEILDKTTQPPRPHSNFSTDRISVMILGIDSVSHLNFLRQMRMTSTHIHQNLNHVEFWGYNKVGDNTYPNLIPALSGLDESELAISCLGPTPHSAKYDKCSFIWKRYKDAGYRTAYAEDVGLMGLFSYCRSGFKRPPTDYYLHPILVEMEQHISYMKSFNVELCKGGRRTVDVVLEFIRKLIPYLATGNFFSFFWTVTMTHDMFNMPMLLDADIKDLLRIFEMSGVLNRTVIFLMSDHGLRWGSFRKTYQGMMEERLPLLITLYPDWLKRKYPAAIANMESNTKRLTTPFDLYATMLDLLDMRSLEKHRLETRASELIDADNIVPRGISLFLPIPETRSCDNANIASHWCTCHQRENLPTNDGRVQRAARYIVKLINERLKPFPQCRILYLNSILDAIVAAPHHKIVKEEGLSDYAIDVTLRIQTKPGLGLFESTVRMSSYSTSLTGTISRINLYSSQSYCIDDYAFKMFCYCHR
;
A
#
# COMPACT_ATOMS: atom_id res chain seq x y z
N MET A 1 -14.18 -32.05 69.15
CA MET A 1 -13.17 -32.94 69.75
C MET A 1 -11.79 -32.37 69.49
N SER A 2 -11.04 -32.06 70.56
CA SER A 2 -9.61 -31.65 70.65
C SER A 2 -9.23 -30.26 70.08
N LEU A 3 -9.24 -29.15 70.84
CA LEU A 3 -8.28 -28.63 71.85
C LEU A 3 -6.82 -28.46 71.36
N TYR A 4 -6.32 -27.21 71.32
CA TYR A 4 -5.19 -26.72 72.15
C TYR A 4 -4.91 -25.21 71.93
N GLU A 5 -5.15 -24.43 72.99
CA GLU A 5 -4.64 -23.07 73.23
C GLU A 5 -3.13 -23.09 73.54
N LYS A 6 -2.42 -21.99 73.24
CA LYS A 6 -1.07 -21.74 73.76
C LYS A 6 -0.96 -20.34 74.37
N ARG A 7 -0.72 -20.32 75.68
CA ARG A 7 -0.50 -19.17 76.57
C ARG A 7 0.87 -18.51 76.38
N LYS A 8 0.91 -17.22 76.77
CA LYS A 8 2.07 -16.37 77.07
C LYS A 8 2.96 -16.93 78.20
N SER A 9 4.26 -16.65 78.14
CA SER A 9 5.10 -16.48 79.34
C SER A 9 6.07 -15.32 79.18
N ASN A 10 5.97 -14.36 80.11
CA ASN A 10 6.96 -13.35 80.43
C ASN A 10 8.19 -14.01 81.07
N GLY A 11 9.38 -13.45 80.81
CA GLY A 11 10.60 -13.72 81.57
C GLY A 11 11.37 -12.41 81.74
N GLU A 12 11.14 -11.73 82.87
CA GLU A 12 11.99 -10.64 83.37
C GLU A 12 13.21 -11.24 84.08
N MET A 13 14.40 -10.77 83.72
CA MET A 13 15.66 -11.10 84.40
C MET A 13 16.04 -9.95 85.32
N ASN A 14 15.90 -10.20 86.63
CA ASN A 14 16.22 -9.29 87.73
C ASN A 14 17.74 -9.06 87.80
N ILE A 15 18.20 -7.80 87.68
CA ILE A 15 19.59 -7.42 87.96
C ILE A 15 19.61 -6.59 89.24
N ASN A 16 20.47 -7.07 90.14
CA ASN A 16 20.61 -6.72 91.55
C ASN A 16 20.99 -5.25 91.80
N TYR A 17 20.62 -4.74 92.98
CA TYR A 17 20.63 -3.33 93.39
C TYR A 17 22.04 -2.68 93.49
N GLU A 18 23.11 -3.41 93.22
CA GLU A 18 24.50 -2.92 93.20
C GLU A 18 24.98 -2.46 91.81
N GLY A 19 24.22 -2.70 90.73
CA GLY A 19 24.56 -2.28 89.37
C GLY A 19 24.18 -0.83 89.00
N LYS A 20 23.42 -0.12 89.85
CA LYS A 20 22.97 1.25 89.59
C LYS A 20 24.01 2.33 89.91
N TYR A 21 25.07 2.00 90.65
CA TYR A 21 26.13 2.95 90.98
C TYR A 21 27.21 3.09 89.90
N LEU A 22 27.24 2.18 88.90
CA LEU A 22 28.23 2.18 87.82
C LEU A 22 27.77 2.89 86.53
N LEU A 23 26.58 3.50 86.52
CA LEU A 23 26.00 4.18 85.35
C LEU A 23 25.60 5.65 85.59
N ASP A 24 25.93 6.24 86.74
CA ASP A 24 25.74 7.68 86.96
C ASP A 24 26.86 8.47 86.25
N PRO A 25 26.53 9.37 85.29
CA PRO A 25 27.50 10.14 84.53
C PRO A 25 28.42 11.03 85.37
N ARG A 26 28.09 11.24 86.65
CA ARG A 26 28.92 12.00 87.61
C ARG A 26 30.15 11.24 88.11
N TYR A 27 30.18 9.91 87.98
CA TYR A 27 31.31 9.06 88.41
C TYR A 27 32.03 8.38 87.24
N MET A 28 31.68 8.72 86.00
CA MET A 28 32.30 8.19 84.79
C MET A 28 33.62 8.90 84.48
N THR A 29 34.62 8.15 84.00
CA THR A 29 35.86 8.77 83.51
C THR A 29 35.58 9.57 82.23
N LYS A 30 36.44 10.54 81.92
CA LYS A 30 36.33 11.37 80.70
C LYS A 30 36.29 10.51 79.42
N ARG A 31 36.90 9.33 79.43
CA ARG A 31 36.89 8.35 78.32
C ARG A 31 35.53 7.67 78.18
N ASP A 32 34.88 7.32 79.27
CA ASP A 32 33.59 6.60 79.26
C ASP A 32 32.43 7.54 78.85
N LEU A 33 32.48 8.81 79.27
CA LEU A 33 31.55 9.85 78.81
C LEU A 33 31.62 10.05 77.29
N GLN A 34 32.81 10.03 76.69
CA GLN A 34 32.96 10.12 75.23
C GLN A 34 32.33 8.92 74.51
N TYR A 35 32.47 7.70 75.04
CA TYR A 35 31.85 6.52 74.44
C TYR A 35 30.32 6.53 74.59
N TYR A 36 29.79 6.96 75.74
CA TYR A 36 28.35 7.10 75.98
C TYR A 36 27.70 8.10 75.00
N TYR A 37 28.27 9.31 74.86
CA TYR A 37 27.75 10.31 73.93
C TYR A 37 27.89 9.91 72.46
N ARG A 38 28.92 9.14 72.09
CA ARG A 38 29.10 8.61 70.73
C ARG A 38 28.04 7.56 70.39
N TYR A 39 27.71 6.66 71.34
CA TYR A 39 26.65 5.66 71.17
C TYR A 39 25.24 6.27 71.16
N TYR A 40 24.96 7.26 72.02
CA TYR A 40 23.68 7.97 72.05
C TYR A 40 23.41 8.78 70.77
N ASN A 41 24.44 9.43 70.20
CA ASN A 41 24.29 10.15 68.94
C ASN A 41 24.08 9.22 67.72
N MET A 42 24.66 8.02 67.72
CA MET A 42 24.44 7.03 66.65
C MET A 42 23.00 6.50 66.63
N THR A 43 22.40 6.25 67.80
CA THR A 43 21.03 5.74 67.93
C THR A 43 19.97 6.80 67.63
N LYS A 44 20.20 8.08 67.98
CA LYS A 44 19.31 9.20 67.66
C LYS A 44 19.26 9.50 66.15
N LYS A 45 20.41 9.50 65.46
CA LYS A 45 20.47 9.68 63.99
C LYS A 45 19.78 8.57 63.20
N ARG A 46 19.88 7.30 63.66
CA ARG A 46 19.22 6.14 63.02
C ARG A 46 17.69 6.21 63.09
N ARG A 47 17.13 6.79 64.16
CA ARG A 47 15.68 6.96 64.35
C ARG A 47 15.11 8.11 63.51
N GLN A 48 15.86 9.19 63.33
CA GLN A 48 15.49 10.28 62.41
C GLN A 48 15.57 9.86 60.94
N PHE A 49 16.59 9.09 60.55
CA PHE A 49 16.73 8.59 59.18
C PHE A 49 15.57 7.66 58.76
N LYS A 50 15.10 6.80 59.67
CA LYS A 50 13.90 5.97 59.43
C LYS A 50 12.63 6.79 59.24
N LYS A 51 12.47 7.92 59.95
CA LYS A 51 11.31 8.82 59.77
C LYS A 51 11.35 9.54 58.42
N ILE A 52 12.54 9.95 57.97
CA ILE A 52 12.72 10.60 56.66
C ILE A 52 12.41 9.61 55.52
N ILE A 53 12.93 8.38 55.59
CA ILE A 53 12.63 7.35 54.59
C ILE A 53 11.13 7.05 54.54
N PHE A 54 10.46 6.95 55.69
CA PHE A 54 9.02 6.72 55.74
C PHE A 54 8.22 7.87 55.09
N LEU A 55 8.61 9.13 55.35
CA LEU A 55 8.00 10.29 54.72
C LEU A 55 8.19 10.32 53.20
N VAL A 56 9.38 9.99 52.71
CA VAL A 56 9.67 9.91 51.26
C VAL A 56 8.86 8.81 50.59
N LEU A 57 8.75 7.63 51.22
CA LEU A 57 7.94 6.53 50.70
C LEU A 57 6.45 6.88 50.66
N CYS A 58 5.92 7.56 51.68
CA CYS A 58 4.55 8.07 51.67
C CYS A 58 4.33 9.08 50.54
N LEU A 59 5.25 10.04 50.35
CA LEU A 59 5.18 11.02 49.26
C LEU A 59 5.16 10.33 47.90
N CYS A 60 6.05 9.36 47.65
CA CYS A 60 6.08 8.61 46.40
C CYS A 60 4.79 7.81 46.17
N PHE A 61 4.22 7.21 47.22
CA PHE A 61 2.97 6.47 47.14
C PHE A 61 1.78 7.38 46.81
N PHE A 62 1.67 8.54 47.45
CA PHE A 62 0.60 9.50 47.14
C PHE A 62 0.77 10.12 45.76
N SER A 63 1.99 10.42 45.31
CA SER A 63 2.24 10.86 43.93
C SER A 63 1.87 9.77 42.91
N TYR A 64 2.18 8.51 43.18
CA TYR A 64 1.78 7.39 42.32
C TYR A 64 0.25 7.25 42.25
N ILE A 65 -0.47 7.31 43.38
CA ILE A 65 -1.94 7.27 43.38
C ILE A 65 -2.52 8.47 42.64
N PHE A 66 -1.98 9.67 42.84
CA PHE A 66 -2.47 10.87 42.14
C PHE A 66 -2.26 10.77 40.63
N ILE A 67 -1.12 10.24 40.19
CA ILE A 67 -0.84 9.99 38.78
C ILE A 67 -1.76 8.89 38.23
N ASP A 68 -1.91 7.75 38.91
CA ASP A 68 -2.79 6.65 38.48
C ASP A 68 -4.26 7.09 38.43
N TYR A 69 -4.72 7.88 39.39
CA TYR A 69 -6.07 8.43 39.42
C TYR A 69 -6.30 9.43 38.27
N ASN A 70 -5.37 10.36 38.02
CA ASN A 70 -5.48 11.29 36.88
C ASN A 70 -5.38 10.57 35.54
N LEU A 71 -4.54 9.53 35.43
CA LEU A 71 -4.43 8.74 34.21
C LEU A 71 -5.71 7.93 33.97
N LYS A 72 -6.27 7.28 35.01
CA LYS A 72 -7.52 6.53 34.93
C LYS A 72 -8.71 7.43 34.64
N THR A 73 -8.81 8.60 35.25
CA THR A 73 -9.90 9.55 34.97
C THR A 73 -9.81 10.11 33.56
N LYS A 74 -8.61 10.44 33.06
CA LYS A 74 -8.43 10.80 31.64
C LYS A 74 -8.72 9.62 30.70
N LEU A 75 -8.34 8.39 31.05
CA LEU A 75 -8.65 7.19 30.27
C LEU A 75 -10.14 6.83 30.30
N LEU A 76 -10.84 7.08 31.41
CA LEU A 76 -12.29 6.92 31.55
C LEU A 76 -13.04 7.99 30.75
N GLN A 77 -12.60 9.25 30.80
CA GLN A 77 -13.14 10.29 29.91
C GLN A 77 -12.85 9.99 28.43
N LEU A 78 -11.71 9.38 28.09
CA LEU A 78 -11.43 8.90 26.74
C LEU A 78 -12.39 7.76 26.37
N LYS A 79 -12.63 6.82 27.28
CA LYS A 79 -13.50 5.65 27.07
C LYS A 79 -14.97 6.04 26.91
N ASP A 80 -15.45 6.99 27.71
CA ASP A 80 -16.82 7.52 27.61
C ASP A 80 -17.02 8.35 26.32
N HIS A 81 -15.93 8.85 25.71
CA HIS A 81 -15.95 9.47 24.39
C HIS A 81 -15.95 8.44 23.23
N PHE A 82 -15.64 7.16 23.51
CA PHE A 82 -15.65 6.06 22.52
C PHE A 82 -16.95 5.23 22.54
N GLU A 83 -17.81 5.36 23.56
CA GLU A 83 -19.18 4.85 23.52
C GLU A 83 -20.12 5.87 22.87
N PHE A 84 -19.93 6.11 21.57
CA PHE A 84 -20.91 6.85 20.78
C PHE A 84 -22.10 5.94 20.44
N ILE A 85 -23.00 5.74 21.40
CA ILE A 85 -24.41 5.52 21.07
C ILE A 85 -24.84 6.80 20.34
N PRO A 86 -25.47 6.72 19.15
CA PRO A 86 -25.90 7.93 18.45
C PRO A 86 -26.92 8.65 19.32
N ARG A 87 -26.48 9.68 20.05
CA ARG A 87 -27.38 10.74 20.50
C ARG A 87 -27.76 11.49 19.25
N ILE A 88 -28.92 11.12 18.72
CA ILE A 88 -29.63 11.80 17.67
C ILE A 88 -29.98 13.19 18.23
N ASP A 89 -29.10 14.16 18.02
CA ASP A 89 -29.45 15.57 18.12
C ASP A 89 -30.26 15.93 16.87
N ALA A 90 -31.44 16.49 17.12
CA ALA A 90 -32.55 16.60 16.18
C ALA A 90 -32.41 17.65 15.06
N ASP A 91 -31.20 18.17 14.81
CA ASP A 91 -30.99 19.29 13.86
C ASP A 91 -29.97 19.00 12.74
N TYR A 92 -29.50 17.76 12.59
CA TYR A 92 -28.73 17.37 11.39
C TYR A 92 -29.66 16.89 10.28
N ASN A 93 -29.55 17.49 9.10
CA ASN A 93 -30.21 17.04 7.87
C ASN A 93 -30.03 15.52 7.71
N ILE A 94 -31.12 14.76 7.88
CA ILE A 94 -31.19 13.29 7.94
C ILE A 94 -30.64 12.61 6.65
N THR A 95 -30.34 13.39 5.60
CA THR A 95 -29.87 12.94 4.29
C THR A 95 -28.41 12.48 4.19
N GLN A 96 -27.54 12.71 5.19
CA GLN A 96 -26.10 12.39 5.09
C GLN A 96 -25.63 11.23 6.00
N ALA A 97 -26.51 10.31 6.42
CA ALA A 97 -26.09 9.22 7.31
C ALA A 97 -25.21 8.14 6.64
N TYR A 98 -25.25 8.03 5.31
CA TYR A 98 -24.62 6.94 4.57
C TYR A 98 -24.01 7.39 3.22
N PHE A 99 -22.86 6.83 2.85
CA PHE A 99 -22.32 6.92 1.49
C PHE A 99 -23.13 6.06 0.52
N VAL A 100 -23.51 4.86 0.97
CA VAL A 100 -24.35 3.90 0.25
C VAL A 100 -25.48 3.52 1.20
N ASP A 101 -26.74 3.75 0.81
CA ASP A 101 -27.93 3.37 1.59
C ASP A 101 -28.90 2.59 0.72
N LEU A 102 -28.64 1.30 0.56
CA LEU A 102 -29.38 0.42 -0.32
C LEU A 102 -29.76 -0.89 0.37
N PRO A 103 -30.79 -1.61 -0.10
CA PRO A 103 -31.23 -2.85 0.52
C PRO A 103 -30.13 -3.91 0.64
N GLY A 104 -29.24 -4.02 -0.36
CA GLY A 104 -28.12 -4.97 -0.33
C GLY A 104 -26.89 -4.48 0.43
N CYS A 105 -26.76 -3.17 0.62
CA CYS A 105 -25.56 -2.59 1.21
C CYS A 105 -25.79 -1.24 1.89
N ARG A 106 -25.30 -1.10 3.12
CA ARG A 106 -25.28 0.18 3.85
C ARG A 106 -23.88 0.52 4.33
N MET A 107 -23.29 1.59 3.79
CA MET A 107 -21.97 2.09 4.19
C MET A 107 -22.14 3.44 4.88
N PRO A 108 -21.74 3.58 6.16
CA PRO A 108 -21.89 4.83 6.90
C PRO A 108 -21.09 5.95 6.26
N TYR A 109 -21.64 7.16 6.31
CA TYR A 109 -20.94 8.37 5.90
C TYR A 109 -19.90 8.75 6.96
N PHE A 110 -18.75 9.24 6.50
CA PHE A 110 -17.75 9.88 7.35
C PHE A 110 -17.40 11.25 6.77
N PRO A 111 -17.26 12.29 7.60
CA PRO A 111 -16.76 13.56 7.11
C PRO A 111 -15.33 13.40 6.58
N VAL A 112 -15.00 14.16 5.53
CA VAL A 112 -13.63 14.19 4.98
C VAL A 112 -12.62 14.58 6.07
N THR A 113 -12.98 15.55 6.91
CA THR A 113 -12.22 16.00 8.08
C THR A 113 -13.16 16.31 9.24
N ASP A 114 -12.78 15.90 10.45
CA ASP A 114 -13.43 16.29 11.71
C ASP A 114 -12.39 16.36 12.85
N ASP A 115 -12.80 16.76 14.05
CA ASP A 115 -11.93 16.88 15.23
C ASP A 115 -11.25 15.55 15.63
N ASN A 116 -11.89 14.41 15.36
CA ASN A 116 -11.31 13.10 15.62
C ASN A 116 -10.21 12.75 14.62
N ILE A 117 -10.29 13.25 13.38
CA ILE A 117 -9.30 12.97 12.32
C ILE A 117 -8.14 13.94 12.34
N VAL A 118 -8.36 15.20 12.72
CA VAL A 118 -7.32 16.26 12.70
C VAL A 118 -6.09 15.88 13.51
N GLN A 119 -6.22 15.11 14.60
CA GLN A 119 -5.09 14.64 15.40
C GLN A 119 -4.09 13.73 14.66
N PHE A 120 -4.52 13.10 13.55
CA PHE A 120 -3.67 12.24 12.72
C PHE A 120 -3.05 13.01 11.54
N MET A 121 -3.53 14.22 11.26
CA MET A 121 -3.11 15.04 10.13
C MET A 121 -1.95 15.94 10.51
N PHE A 122 -0.88 15.89 9.71
CA PHE A 122 0.24 16.82 9.81
C PHE A 122 0.87 17.02 8.44
N ARG A 123 1.51 18.17 8.23
CA ARG A 123 2.28 18.41 7.01
C ARG A 123 3.59 17.61 7.07
N PRO A 124 3.82 16.65 6.17
CA PRO A 124 5.08 15.91 6.15
C PRO A 124 6.25 16.84 5.81
N GLN A 125 7.45 16.48 6.28
CA GLN A 125 8.67 17.20 5.95
C GLN A 125 9.05 16.91 4.49
N ASN A 126 9.38 17.96 3.73
CA ASN A 126 9.97 17.80 2.40
C ASN A 126 11.34 17.13 2.52
N PHE A 127 11.67 16.31 1.52
CA PHE A 127 12.98 15.68 1.41
C PHE A 127 13.57 15.95 0.02
N THR A 128 14.91 15.88 -0.06
CA THR A 128 15.64 16.09 -1.30
C THR A 128 16.61 14.93 -1.49
N CYS A 129 16.64 14.36 -2.69
CA CYS A 129 17.64 13.37 -3.07
C CYS A 129 18.95 14.06 -3.49
N LYS A 130 20.06 13.31 -3.52
CA LYS A 130 21.34 13.82 -4.03
C LYS A 130 21.14 14.26 -5.47
N LYS A 131 21.93 15.20 -5.97
CA LYS A 131 21.94 15.48 -7.41
C LYS A 131 22.71 14.36 -8.11
N SER A 132 22.21 13.83 -9.23
CA SER A 132 22.98 12.90 -10.06
C SER A 132 23.90 13.64 -11.02
N LEU A 133 25.07 13.08 -11.34
CA LEU A 133 26.01 13.60 -12.32
C LEU A 133 25.41 13.58 -13.74
N THR A 134 24.63 12.54 -14.06
CA THR A 134 24.06 12.32 -15.39
C THR A 134 22.55 12.25 -15.33
N ARG A 135 21.88 12.67 -16.40
CA ARG A 135 20.46 12.46 -16.61
C ARG A 135 20.19 12.04 -18.04
N THR A 136 19.04 11.43 -18.27
CA THR A 136 18.56 11.17 -19.63
C THR A 136 17.92 12.42 -20.22
N ALA A 137 17.92 12.50 -21.55
CA ALA A 137 17.07 13.44 -22.26
C ALA A 137 15.61 12.95 -22.29
N ASP A 138 14.68 13.90 -22.47
CA ASP A 138 13.25 13.59 -22.63
C ASP A 138 12.96 12.85 -23.94
N HIS A 139 13.79 13.09 -24.96
CA HIS A 139 13.70 12.47 -26.28
C HIS A 139 15.09 12.03 -26.77
N GLY A 140 15.13 10.93 -27.50
CA GLY A 140 16.36 10.35 -28.04
C GLY A 140 17.11 9.46 -27.06
N SER A 141 18.16 8.79 -27.57
CA SER A 141 19.00 7.85 -26.84
C SER A 141 20.35 8.48 -26.50
N TYR A 142 20.33 9.55 -25.70
CA TYR A 142 21.55 10.20 -25.22
C TYR A 142 21.40 10.65 -23.77
N LEU A 143 22.54 10.72 -23.07
CA LEU A 143 22.63 11.28 -21.73
C LEU A 143 23.08 12.74 -21.80
N LEU A 144 22.82 13.47 -20.72
CA LEU A 144 23.24 14.84 -20.50
C LEU A 144 23.95 14.93 -19.15
N LEU A 145 24.93 15.81 -19.07
CA LEU A 145 25.48 16.23 -17.78
C LEU A 145 24.42 17.00 -17.00
N ASN A 146 24.21 16.64 -15.74
CA ASN A 146 23.20 17.21 -14.87
C ASN A 146 23.78 18.12 -13.78
N MET A 147 25.11 18.29 -13.76
CA MET A 147 25.81 19.19 -12.84
C MET A 147 26.64 20.22 -13.60
N ASN A 148 26.75 21.42 -13.03
CA ASN A 148 27.71 22.44 -13.50
C ASN A 148 29.09 22.24 -12.84
N ALA A 149 30.09 23.03 -13.26
CA ALA A 149 31.46 22.89 -12.77
C ALA A 149 31.58 23.05 -11.26
N ASN A 150 30.93 24.08 -10.69
CA ASN A 150 30.97 24.34 -9.24
C ASN A 150 30.33 23.17 -8.46
N GLU A 151 29.21 22.62 -8.96
CA GLU A 151 28.56 21.48 -8.31
C GLU A 151 29.42 20.21 -8.36
N ILE A 152 30.13 19.96 -9.46
CA ILE A 152 31.05 18.83 -9.58
C ILE A 152 32.23 18.99 -8.62
N GLU A 153 32.78 20.20 -8.52
CA GLU A 153 33.86 20.52 -7.58
C GLU A 153 33.39 20.37 -6.12
N ASP A 154 32.22 20.88 -5.77
CA ASP A 154 31.65 20.80 -4.42
C ASP A 154 31.34 19.36 -3.99
N VAL A 155 30.80 18.54 -4.91
CA VAL A 155 30.33 17.18 -4.59
C VAL A 155 31.45 16.14 -4.70
N TYR A 156 32.32 16.27 -5.71
CA TYR A 156 33.34 15.27 -6.04
C TYR A 156 34.77 15.74 -5.79
N GLY A 157 35.01 17.03 -5.54
CA GLY A 157 36.36 17.59 -5.38
C GLY A 157 37.15 17.62 -6.68
N ILE A 158 36.47 17.69 -7.83
CA ILE A 158 37.08 17.60 -9.16
C ILE A 158 36.82 18.90 -9.93
N SER A 159 37.88 19.66 -10.21
CA SER A 159 37.78 20.92 -10.97
C SER A 159 37.84 20.70 -12.49
N ASP A 160 38.50 19.63 -12.95
CA ASP A 160 38.60 19.27 -14.38
C ASP A 160 37.72 18.06 -14.72
N ILE A 161 36.65 18.29 -15.47
CA ILE A 161 35.70 17.23 -15.86
C ILE A 161 36.32 16.17 -16.78
N GLU A 162 37.35 16.54 -17.55
CA GLU A 162 38.00 15.60 -18.48
C GLU A 162 38.85 14.56 -17.73
N SER A 163 39.18 14.81 -16.46
CA SER A 163 39.81 13.84 -15.57
C SER A 163 38.85 12.71 -15.15
N ILE A 164 37.53 12.89 -15.33
CA ILE A 164 36.52 11.88 -15.01
C ILE A 164 36.42 10.90 -16.18
N THR A 165 36.73 9.63 -15.91
CA THR A 165 36.51 8.55 -16.87
C THR A 165 35.17 7.88 -16.56
N CYS A 166 34.24 7.84 -17.52
CA CYS A 166 32.99 7.10 -17.38
C CYS A 166 32.87 5.98 -18.40
N ASN A 167 32.15 4.94 -18.03
CA ASN A 167 31.69 3.88 -18.93
C ASN A 167 30.18 3.72 -18.78
N TYR A 168 29.49 3.39 -19.87
CA TYR A 168 28.13 2.89 -19.80
C TYR A 168 28.08 1.39 -20.16
N THR A 169 27.13 0.68 -19.57
CA THR A 169 26.92 -0.75 -19.80
C THR A 169 25.44 -0.99 -20.07
N GLU A 170 25.10 -1.59 -21.21
CA GLU A 170 23.72 -2.00 -21.50
C GLU A 170 23.29 -3.12 -20.53
N ILE A 171 22.04 -3.02 -20.06
CA ILE A 171 21.41 -4.02 -19.20
C ILE A 171 20.35 -4.73 -20.02
N LYS A 172 20.47 -6.06 -20.15
CA LYS A 172 19.46 -6.90 -20.79
C LYS A 172 18.75 -7.76 -19.77
N ARG A 173 17.42 -7.69 -19.76
CA ARG A 173 16.57 -8.54 -18.94
C ARG A 173 16.71 -10.01 -19.33
N ILE A 174 16.88 -10.91 -18.36
CA ILE A 174 16.74 -12.36 -18.56
C ILE A 174 15.33 -12.77 -18.12
N ASP A 175 15.00 -12.47 -16.86
CA ASP A 175 13.68 -12.60 -16.26
C ASP A 175 13.50 -11.51 -15.18
N ASP A 176 12.43 -11.56 -14.38
CA ASP A 176 12.18 -10.54 -13.35
C ASP A 176 13.12 -10.59 -12.15
N GLN A 177 13.92 -11.65 -12.02
CA GLN A 177 14.85 -11.82 -10.91
C GLN A 177 16.31 -11.58 -11.35
N HIS A 178 16.59 -11.66 -12.65
CA HIS A 178 17.94 -11.62 -13.18
C HIS A 178 18.05 -10.72 -14.41
N ASN A 179 19.07 -9.88 -14.40
CA ASN A 179 19.53 -9.13 -15.55
C ASN A 179 20.95 -9.54 -15.93
N ARG A 180 21.31 -9.27 -17.19
CA ARG A 180 22.66 -9.45 -17.72
C ARG A 180 23.26 -8.10 -18.10
N TYR A 181 24.46 -7.85 -17.60
CA TYR A 181 25.29 -6.75 -18.02
C TYR A 181 26.03 -7.11 -19.31
N MET A 182 25.94 -6.25 -20.31
CA MET A 182 26.66 -6.40 -21.58
C MET A 182 28.08 -5.83 -21.48
N GLU A 183 28.80 -5.74 -22.60
CA GLU A 183 30.11 -5.08 -22.66
C GLU A 183 29.98 -3.59 -22.32
N SER A 184 30.94 -3.06 -21.54
CA SER A 184 31.02 -1.65 -21.18
C SER A 184 31.66 -0.82 -22.28
N TRP A 185 31.13 0.38 -22.52
CA TRP A 185 31.58 1.31 -23.56
C TRP A 185 32.01 2.63 -22.93
N PRO A 186 33.12 3.24 -23.38
CA PRO A 186 33.60 4.50 -22.86
C PRO A 186 32.61 5.63 -23.12
N LEU A 187 32.45 6.51 -22.13
CA LEU A 187 31.60 7.68 -22.14
C LEU A 187 32.44 8.89 -21.71
N LYS A 188 32.73 9.80 -22.63
CA LYS A 188 33.49 11.02 -22.32
C LYS A 188 32.54 12.12 -21.87
N LEU A 189 32.76 12.68 -20.69
CA LEU A 189 31.95 13.77 -20.18
C LEU A 189 32.45 15.11 -20.72
N HIS A 190 31.54 15.93 -21.24
CA HIS A 190 31.81 17.30 -21.63
C HIS A 190 30.62 18.20 -21.25
N TYR A 191 30.92 19.45 -20.86
CA TYR A 191 29.88 20.43 -20.58
C TYR A 191 29.06 20.74 -21.84
N ASN A 192 27.75 20.87 -21.68
CA ASN A 192 26.81 21.25 -22.74
C ASN A 192 26.84 20.35 -23.99
N GLN A 193 27.33 19.12 -23.88
CA GLN A 193 27.33 18.14 -24.97
C GLN A 193 26.35 17.00 -24.68
N GLN A 194 25.79 16.46 -25.76
CA GLN A 194 25.04 15.21 -25.72
C GLN A 194 26.04 14.05 -25.63
N LEU A 195 25.76 13.12 -24.73
CA LEU A 195 26.55 11.91 -24.54
C LEU A 195 25.86 10.77 -25.31
N PRO A 196 26.28 10.47 -26.55
CA PRO A 196 25.56 9.54 -27.40
C PRO A 196 25.62 8.13 -26.82
N ILE A 197 24.46 7.47 -26.76
CA ILE A 197 24.35 6.06 -26.43
C ILE A 197 24.08 5.30 -27.73
N LYS A 198 24.56 4.05 -27.81
CA LYS A 198 24.22 3.17 -28.93
C LYS A 198 22.71 3.11 -29.13
N GLU A 199 22.29 3.08 -30.40
CA GLU A 199 20.89 2.86 -30.74
C GLU A 199 20.37 1.56 -30.13
N TYR A 200 19.07 1.54 -29.79
CA TYR A 200 18.36 0.37 -29.24
C TYR A 200 18.81 -0.11 -27.85
N VAL A 201 19.55 0.73 -27.10
CA VAL A 201 19.76 0.50 -25.67
C VAL A 201 18.53 0.98 -24.90
N GLU A 202 17.79 0.05 -24.28
CA GLU A 202 16.60 0.37 -23.46
C GLU A 202 16.99 0.74 -22.03
N PHE A 203 17.93 -0.02 -21.44
CA PHE A 203 18.37 0.13 -20.05
C PHE A 203 19.89 0.17 -19.99
N LEU A 204 20.43 1.05 -19.15
CA LEU A 204 21.89 1.19 -19.02
C LEU A 204 22.32 1.54 -17.60
N LYS A 205 23.51 1.07 -17.23
CA LYS A 205 24.28 1.47 -16.05
C LYS A 205 25.37 2.44 -16.48
N VAL A 206 25.58 3.54 -15.75
CA VAL A 206 26.74 4.43 -15.88
C VAL A 206 27.59 4.29 -14.64
N GLU A 207 28.89 4.11 -14.82
CA GLU A 207 29.89 4.15 -13.75
C GLU A 207 31.00 5.13 -14.14
N CYS A 208 31.44 5.95 -13.19
CA CYS A 208 32.52 6.90 -13.40
C CYS A 208 33.55 6.84 -12.27
N TRP A 209 34.80 7.11 -12.64
CA TRP A 209 35.96 7.10 -11.78
C TRP A 209 36.76 8.40 -11.89
N ASP A 210 37.43 8.77 -10.80
CA ASP A 210 38.41 9.85 -10.78
C ASP A 210 39.74 9.43 -11.42
N SER A 211 40.71 10.35 -11.47
CA SER A 211 42.06 10.09 -11.99
C SER A 211 42.86 9.04 -11.19
N ASN A 212 42.43 8.73 -9.96
CA ASN A 212 43.03 7.71 -9.09
C ASN A 212 42.30 6.36 -9.20
N HIS A 213 41.36 6.22 -10.14
CA HIS A 213 40.50 5.06 -10.32
C HIS A 213 39.54 4.75 -9.16
N ASN A 214 39.24 5.75 -8.31
CA ASN A 214 38.18 5.61 -7.31
C ASN A 214 36.81 5.79 -7.96
N SER A 215 35.85 4.92 -7.64
CA SER A 215 34.47 5.04 -8.12
C SER A 215 33.79 6.25 -7.48
N ILE A 216 33.42 7.26 -8.27
CA ILE A 216 32.79 8.50 -7.80
C ILE A 216 31.29 8.57 -8.13
N HIS A 217 30.86 7.89 -9.20
CA HIS A 217 29.47 7.95 -9.64
C HIS A 217 28.99 6.59 -10.16
N LYS A 218 27.78 6.24 -9.78
CA LYS A 218 27.03 5.09 -10.29
C LYS A 218 25.57 5.50 -10.42
N ASP A 219 24.99 5.32 -11.59
CA ASP A 219 23.56 5.57 -11.83
C ASP A 219 23.02 4.66 -12.93
N PHE A 220 21.70 4.58 -12.99
CA PHE A 220 20.97 3.71 -13.89
C PHE A 220 19.92 4.53 -14.64
N HIS A 221 19.82 4.30 -15.94
CA HIS A 221 19.01 5.10 -16.84
C HIS A 221 18.24 4.22 -17.80
N PHE A 222 17.13 4.76 -18.31
CA PHE A 222 16.29 4.07 -19.28
C PHE A 222 15.83 5.01 -20.40
N PHE A 223 15.58 4.40 -21.56
CA PHE A 223 15.03 5.03 -22.75
C PHE A 223 13.80 4.27 -23.23
N ILE A 224 12.88 4.97 -23.90
CA ILE A 224 11.71 4.35 -24.53
C ILE A 224 12.01 4.12 -26.00
N LEU A 225 12.10 2.86 -26.39
CA LEU A 225 12.35 2.46 -27.78
C LEU A 225 11.02 2.30 -28.55
N ASP A 226 11.02 2.65 -29.84
CA ASP A 226 9.89 2.39 -30.74
C ASP A 226 9.88 0.91 -31.16
N LYS A 227 9.18 0.06 -30.38
CA LYS A 227 9.16 -1.39 -30.59
C LYS A 227 8.42 -1.83 -31.86
N MET A 228 7.61 -0.96 -32.49
CA MET A 228 6.98 -1.29 -33.79
C MET A 228 7.99 -1.27 -34.95
N LYS A 229 9.06 -0.48 -34.87
CA LYS A 229 10.13 -0.48 -35.88
C LYS A 229 11.16 -1.59 -35.67
N SER A 230 11.29 -2.13 -34.45
CA SER A 230 12.23 -3.21 -34.15
C SER A 230 11.75 -4.56 -34.68
N ASP A 231 10.46 -4.90 -34.53
CA ASP A 231 9.90 -6.17 -35.01
C ASP A 231 10.00 -6.30 -36.53
N ASP A 232 9.71 -5.21 -37.26
CA ASP A 232 9.83 -5.15 -38.72
C ASP A 232 11.29 -5.33 -39.20
N ARG A 233 12.27 -4.93 -38.38
CA ARG A 233 13.70 -5.10 -38.68
C ARG A 233 14.23 -6.46 -38.26
N GLU A 234 13.70 -7.06 -37.21
CA GLU A 234 14.03 -8.44 -36.81
C GLU A 234 13.48 -9.44 -37.81
N LEU A 235 12.26 -9.23 -38.32
CA LEU A 235 11.74 -9.96 -39.48
C LEU A 235 12.61 -9.76 -40.72
N ARG A 236 13.06 -8.53 -41.01
CA ARG A 236 13.98 -8.29 -42.15
C ARG A 236 15.34 -8.96 -41.96
N ARG A 237 15.87 -9.02 -40.74
CA ARG A 237 17.14 -9.71 -40.41
C ARG A 237 17.02 -11.23 -40.50
N SER A 238 15.88 -11.82 -40.14
CA SER A 238 15.66 -13.26 -40.26
C SER A 238 15.41 -13.71 -41.70
N SER A 239 15.01 -12.80 -42.59
CA SER A 239 14.84 -13.07 -44.03
C SER A 239 16.09 -12.86 -44.90
N ILE A 240 17.26 -12.59 -44.32
CA ILE A 240 18.54 -12.48 -45.04
C ILE A 240 19.46 -13.63 -44.62
N GLU A 241 19.18 -14.84 -45.11
CA GLU A 241 20.20 -15.88 -45.31
C GLU A 241 20.73 -15.76 -46.75
N PRO A 242 22.05 -15.82 -46.99
CA PRO A 242 22.60 -15.63 -48.33
C PRO A 242 22.46 -16.91 -49.17
N MET A 243 21.45 -16.96 -50.05
CA MET A 243 21.51 -17.84 -51.22
C MET A 243 22.51 -17.27 -52.23
N THR A 244 23.55 -18.04 -52.48
CA THR A 244 24.57 -17.82 -53.50
C THR A 244 24.02 -18.11 -54.89
N SER A 245 24.04 -17.11 -55.79
CA SER A 245 24.26 -17.27 -57.25
C SER A 245 24.30 -15.89 -57.93
N PRO A 246 25.17 -15.67 -58.95
CA PRO A 246 25.46 -14.33 -59.45
C PRO A 246 24.56 -13.95 -60.63
N VAL A 247 23.95 -12.76 -60.56
CA VAL A 247 23.36 -12.10 -61.73
C VAL A 247 23.95 -10.69 -61.86
N LYS A 248 24.73 -10.51 -62.93
CA LYS A 248 25.18 -9.19 -63.42
C LYS A 248 23.97 -8.37 -63.86
N GLY A 249 23.89 -7.12 -63.41
CA GLY A 249 22.87 -6.19 -63.86
C GLY A 249 23.13 -4.78 -63.37
N LEU A 250 23.75 -3.99 -64.24
CA LEU A 250 23.99 -2.56 -64.15
C LEU A 250 22.67 -1.79 -63.92
N LEU A 251 22.64 -0.82 -63.00
CA LEU A 251 22.01 0.50 -63.17
C LEU A 251 22.17 1.35 -61.89
N SER A 252 22.82 2.50 -62.09
CA SER A 252 23.01 3.62 -61.16
C SER A 252 21.71 4.37 -60.89
N ALA A 253 21.47 4.76 -59.64
CA ALA A 253 20.51 5.80 -59.26
C ALA A 253 21.04 6.61 -58.05
N PRO A 254 20.68 7.90 -57.93
CA PRO A 254 21.46 8.91 -57.23
C PRO A 254 21.07 9.11 -55.75
N ALA A 255 21.96 9.82 -55.04
CA ALA A 255 21.86 10.20 -53.64
C ALA A 255 20.58 11.00 -53.31
N PRO A 256 20.04 10.92 -52.07
CA PRO A 256 18.90 11.73 -51.66
C PRO A 256 19.34 13.16 -51.32
N GLU A 257 18.70 14.13 -51.97
CA GLU A 257 18.73 15.55 -51.62
C GLU A 257 18.21 15.79 -50.20
N ILE A 258 18.93 16.66 -49.49
CA ILE A 258 18.57 17.28 -48.23
C ILE A 258 17.44 18.28 -48.51
N LEU A 259 16.24 18.05 -47.98
CA LEU A 259 15.17 19.05 -47.96
C LEU A 259 14.87 19.50 -46.53
N ASP A 260 15.40 20.67 -46.22
CA ASP A 260 15.06 21.52 -45.08
C ASP A 260 13.62 22.03 -45.21
N LYS A 261 12.75 21.74 -44.23
CA LYS A 261 11.45 22.43 -44.03
C LYS A 261 11.10 22.55 -42.54
N THR A 262 11.60 23.64 -41.97
CA THR A 262 10.90 24.59 -41.08
C THR A 262 9.44 24.28 -40.69
N THR A 263 9.26 24.13 -39.39
CA THR A 263 8.14 24.56 -38.51
C THR A 263 6.80 25.01 -39.13
N GLN A 264 5.80 24.13 -39.05
CA GLN A 264 4.41 24.49 -38.78
C GLN A 264 3.81 23.54 -37.71
N PRO A 265 2.98 24.04 -36.77
CA PRO A 265 2.29 23.17 -35.83
C PRO A 265 1.30 22.26 -36.56
N PRO A 266 1.21 20.96 -36.20
CA PRO A 266 0.30 20.05 -36.87
C PRO A 266 -1.15 20.48 -36.64
N ARG A 267 -1.90 20.68 -37.74
CA ARG A 267 -3.35 20.91 -37.71
C ARG A 267 -4.06 19.67 -37.14
N PRO A 268 -5.07 19.83 -36.27
CA PRO A 268 -5.75 18.70 -35.62
C PRO A 268 -6.87 18.17 -36.52
N HIS A 269 -6.52 17.44 -37.58
CA HIS A 269 -7.50 16.66 -38.34
C HIS A 269 -6.92 15.32 -38.75
N SER A 270 -6.66 14.45 -37.77
CA SER A 270 -6.74 13.01 -38.00
C SER A 270 -8.18 12.59 -37.79
N ASN A 271 -8.83 12.04 -38.81
CA ASN A 271 -10.09 11.31 -38.70
C ASN A 271 -9.87 10.12 -37.77
N PHE A 272 -10.09 10.32 -36.47
CA PHE A 272 -10.00 9.26 -35.48
C PHE A 272 -11.18 8.30 -35.68
N SER A 273 -10.89 7.01 -35.88
CA SER A 273 -11.92 5.98 -35.69
C SER A 273 -12.32 6.01 -34.22
N THR A 274 -13.58 6.39 -33.97
CA THR A 274 -14.19 6.43 -32.62
C THR A 274 -14.62 5.03 -32.15
N ASP A 275 -14.05 3.98 -32.75
CA ASP A 275 -14.43 2.58 -32.55
C ASP A 275 -13.52 1.87 -31.54
N ARG A 276 -12.45 2.54 -31.09
CA ARG A 276 -11.52 2.05 -30.06
C ARG A 276 -11.15 3.16 -29.09
N ILE A 277 -10.88 2.77 -27.85
CA ILE A 277 -10.46 3.69 -26.78
C ILE A 277 -9.31 3.05 -26.00
N SER A 278 -8.33 3.86 -25.60
CA SER A 278 -7.24 3.43 -24.71
C SER A 278 -7.72 3.27 -23.28
N VAL A 279 -7.04 2.44 -22.51
CA VAL A 279 -7.33 2.22 -21.09
C VAL A 279 -6.06 2.37 -20.26
N MET A 280 -6.15 3.15 -19.19
CA MET A 280 -5.06 3.36 -18.25
C MET A 280 -5.53 3.07 -16.84
N ILE A 281 -4.85 2.18 -16.14
CA ILE A 281 -4.89 2.13 -14.68
C ILE A 281 -3.76 3.02 -14.19
N LEU A 282 -4.13 4.10 -13.49
CA LEU A 282 -3.20 4.98 -12.79
C LEU A 282 -3.41 4.77 -11.29
N GLY A 283 -2.55 3.98 -10.68
CA GLY A 283 -2.70 3.51 -9.32
C GLY A 283 -1.88 4.27 -8.31
N ILE A 284 -2.46 4.48 -7.13
CA ILE A 284 -1.79 5.03 -5.95
C ILE A 284 -2.05 4.07 -4.78
N ASP A 285 -1.00 3.43 -4.28
CA ASP A 285 -1.08 2.43 -3.22
C ASP A 285 -1.55 3.03 -1.89
N SER A 286 -2.38 2.30 -1.14
CA SER A 286 -2.73 2.60 0.27
C SER A 286 -3.54 3.89 0.48
N VAL A 287 -4.29 4.38 -0.51
CA VAL A 287 -5.06 5.64 -0.44
C VAL A 287 -6.56 5.37 -0.49
N SER A 288 -7.26 5.67 0.61
CA SER A 288 -8.72 5.70 0.65
C SER A 288 -9.26 6.90 -0.11
N HIS A 289 -10.53 6.84 -0.54
CA HIS A 289 -11.19 7.98 -1.18
C HIS A 289 -11.14 9.24 -0.31
N LEU A 290 -11.41 9.11 0.98
CA LEU A 290 -11.38 10.24 1.91
C LEU A 290 -9.95 10.74 2.19
N ASN A 291 -8.95 9.85 2.22
CA ASN A 291 -7.55 10.27 2.37
C ASN A 291 -7.08 11.04 1.13
N PHE A 292 -7.48 10.63 -0.08
CA PHE A 292 -7.23 11.39 -1.31
C PHE A 292 -7.78 12.82 -1.21
N LEU A 293 -9.03 13.00 -0.79
CA LEU A 293 -9.64 14.32 -0.61
C LEU A 293 -8.93 15.17 0.47
N ARG A 294 -8.34 14.53 1.49
CA ARG A 294 -7.59 15.24 2.53
C ARG A 294 -6.20 15.65 2.08
N GLN A 295 -5.44 14.73 1.51
CA GLN A 295 -4.00 14.84 1.31
C GLN A 295 -3.62 15.25 -0.11
N MET A 296 -4.48 15.02 -1.11
CA MET A 296 -4.22 15.29 -2.52
C MET A 296 -5.22 16.32 -3.09
N ARG A 297 -5.36 17.44 -2.38
CA ARG A 297 -6.38 18.46 -2.67
C ARG A 297 -6.20 19.12 -4.02
N MET A 298 -4.95 19.35 -4.46
CA MET A 298 -4.69 19.99 -5.75
C MET A 298 -5.13 19.09 -6.90
N THR A 299 -4.83 17.80 -6.81
CA THR A 299 -5.27 16.77 -7.77
C THR A 299 -6.78 16.65 -7.77
N SER A 300 -7.41 16.47 -6.60
CA SER A 300 -8.87 16.37 -6.49
C SER A 300 -9.57 17.60 -7.07
N THR A 301 -9.11 18.80 -6.72
CA THR A 301 -9.70 20.05 -7.22
C THR A 301 -9.57 20.15 -8.74
N HIS A 302 -8.41 19.79 -9.29
CA HIS A 302 -8.20 19.80 -10.73
C HIS A 302 -9.15 18.83 -11.45
N ILE A 303 -9.30 17.61 -10.94
CA ILE A 303 -10.25 16.62 -11.48
C ILE A 303 -11.68 17.18 -11.43
N HIS A 304 -12.13 17.65 -10.27
CA HIS A 304 -13.50 18.14 -10.07
C HIS A 304 -13.88 19.32 -10.96
N GLN A 305 -12.92 20.22 -11.21
CA GLN A 305 -13.18 21.46 -11.92
C GLN A 305 -12.95 21.37 -13.43
N ASN A 306 -12.10 20.44 -13.90
CA ASN A 306 -11.61 20.49 -15.29
C ASN A 306 -11.83 19.19 -16.08
N LEU A 307 -12.09 18.04 -15.43
CA LEU A 307 -12.15 16.75 -16.12
C LEU A 307 -13.52 16.09 -15.96
N ASN A 308 -14.00 15.36 -16.97
CA ASN A 308 -15.14 14.48 -16.76
C ASN A 308 -14.71 13.27 -15.94
N HIS A 309 -15.44 13.01 -14.87
CA HIS A 309 -15.10 11.97 -13.92
C HIS A 309 -16.36 11.33 -13.32
N VAL A 310 -16.21 10.10 -12.85
CA VAL A 310 -17.17 9.42 -11.97
C VAL A 310 -16.44 8.87 -10.75
N GLU A 311 -16.96 9.16 -9.56
CA GLU A 311 -16.40 8.75 -8.27
C GLU A 311 -17.22 7.63 -7.63
N PHE A 312 -16.55 6.55 -7.21
CA PHE A 312 -17.21 5.36 -6.70
C PHE A 312 -17.05 5.26 -5.18
N TRP A 313 -18.00 5.86 -4.46
CA TRP A 313 -18.01 5.92 -3.00
C TRP A 313 -18.27 4.58 -2.32
N GLY A 314 -18.84 3.62 -3.06
CA GLY A 314 -19.06 2.25 -2.63
C GLY A 314 -18.04 1.23 -3.15
N TYR A 315 -16.89 1.69 -3.67
CA TYR A 315 -15.81 0.80 -4.11
C TYR A 315 -15.15 0.12 -2.92
N ASN A 316 -15.34 -1.20 -2.82
CA ASN A 316 -14.91 -2.01 -1.70
C ASN A 316 -13.83 -3.01 -2.12
N LYS A 317 -12.78 -3.09 -1.31
CA LYS A 317 -11.73 -4.08 -1.50
C LYS A 317 -12.25 -5.51 -1.23
N VAL A 318 -11.56 -6.52 -1.74
CA VAL A 318 -11.95 -7.95 -1.59
C VAL A 318 -10.92 -8.77 -0.79
N GLY A 319 -9.75 -8.21 -0.52
CA GLY A 319 -8.64 -8.88 0.17
C GLY A 319 -7.82 -7.97 1.09
N ASP A 320 -6.84 -8.54 1.78
CA ASP A 320 -6.06 -7.85 2.82
C ASP A 320 -5.13 -6.76 2.25
N ASN A 321 -4.27 -7.13 1.32
CA ASN A 321 -3.19 -6.30 0.80
C ASN A 321 -3.33 -6.09 -0.72
N THR A 322 -2.29 -5.56 -1.34
CA THR A 322 -2.27 -5.23 -2.76
C THR A 322 -2.60 -6.40 -3.69
N TYR A 323 -1.98 -7.56 -3.48
CA TYR A 323 -2.11 -8.69 -4.39
C TYR A 323 -3.56 -9.19 -4.56
N PRO A 324 -4.31 -9.59 -3.51
CA PRO A 324 -5.68 -10.10 -3.65
C PRO A 324 -6.68 -9.01 -4.07
N ASN A 325 -6.33 -7.73 -4.06
CA ASN A 325 -7.19 -6.65 -4.55
C ASN A 325 -6.93 -6.31 -6.02
N LEU A 326 -5.68 -6.39 -6.48
CA LEU A 326 -5.33 -6.11 -7.87
C LEU A 326 -5.47 -7.32 -8.80
N ILE A 327 -5.27 -8.55 -8.30
CA ILE A 327 -5.47 -9.76 -9.11
C ILE A 327 -6.89 -9.85 -9.71
N PRO A 328 -7.96 -9.62 -8.94
CA PRO A 328 -9.32 -9.52 -9.48
C PRO A 328 -9.50 -8.45 -10.55
N ALA A 329 -8.93 -7.25 -10.36
CA ALA A 329 -9.01 -6.18 -11.36
C ALA A 329 -8.27 -6.54 -12.66
N LEU A 330 -7.18 -7.30 -12.56
CA LEU A 330 -6.32 -7.61 -13.70
C LEU A 330 -6.68 -8.93 -14.40
N SER A 331 -7.44 -9.82 -13.77
CA SER A 331 -7.74 -11.16 -14.31
C SER A 331 -9.20 -11.59 -14.23
N GLY A 332 -10.01 -10.92 -13.41
CA GLY A 332 -11.36 -11.35 -13.06
C GLY A 332 -11.40 -12.55 -12.12
N LEU A 333 -10.25 -13.05 -11.67
CA LEU A 333 -10.09 -14.19 -10.75
C LEU A 333 -9.64 -13.71 -9.38
N ASP A 334 -9.98 -14.45 -8.31
CA ASP A 334 -9.31 -14.26 -7.04
C ASP A 334 -7.91 -14.89 -7.01
N GLU A 335 -7.16 -14.69 -5.93
CA GLU A 335 -5.79 -15.23 -5.78
C GLU A 335 -5.73 -16.76 -5.90
N SER A 336 -6.70 -17.48 -5.33
CA SER A 336 -6.73 -18.94 -5.33
C SER A 336 -7.07 -19.47 -6.71
N GLU A 337 -8.08 -18.87 -7.34
CA GLU A 337 -8.49 -19.19 -8.71
C GLU A 337 -7.37 -18.93 -9.72
N LEU A 338 -6.66 -17.80 -9.59
CA LEU A 338 -5.51 -17.50 -10.43
C LEU A 338 -4.40 -18.55 -10.25
N ALA A 339 -4.09 -18.91 -9.01
CA ALA A 339 -3.06 -19.91 -8.72
C ALA A 339 -3.39 -21.26 -9.37
N ILE A 340 -4.64 -21.72 -9.25
CA ILE A 340 -5.14 -22.94 -9.88
C ILE A 340 -5.07 -22.84 -11.41
N SER A 341 -5.45 -21.69 -11.96
CA SER A 341 -5.56 -21.46 -13.41
C SER A 341 -4.21 -21.48 -14.12
N CYS A 342 -3.15 -20.87 -13.54
CA CYS A 342 -1.90 -20.66 -14.28
C CYS A 342 -0.59 -20.88 -13.51
N LEU A 343 -0.60 -20.98 -12.17
CA LEU A 343 0.63 -21.09 -11.36
C LEU A 343 0.89 -22.53 -10.88
N GLY A 344 -0.15 -23.36 -10.77
CA GLY A 344 -0.01 -24.75 -10.34
C GLY A 344 0.26 -24.91 -8.83
N PRO A 345 0.76 -26.09 -8.40
CA PRO A 345 0.84 -26.44 -6.97
C PRO A 345 1.95 -25.71 -6.20
N THR A 346 2.89 -25.04 -6.88
CA THR A 346 3.97 -24.26 -6.27
C THR A 346 3.96 -22.80 -6.76
N PRO A 347 3.00 -21.97 -6.31
CA PRO A 347 2.81 -20.63 -6.88
C PRO A 347 4.01 -19.69 -6.73
N HIS A 348 4.80 -19.83 -5.66
CA HIS A 348 5.94 -18.93 -5.39
C HIS A 348 7.09 -19.08 -6.39
N SER A 349 7.34 -20.29 -6.89
CA SER A 349 8.35 -20.59 -7.91
C SER A 349 7.80 -20.51 -9.34
N ALA A 350 6.48 -20.43 -9.49
CA ALA A 350 5.82 -20.34 -10.77
C ALA A 350 6.01 -18.96 -11.40
N LYS A 351 6.11 -18.93 -12.73
CA LYS A 351 6.17 -17.71 -13.51
C LYS A 351 4.77 -17.35 -14.02
N TYR A 352 4.45 -16.06 -14.03
CA TYR A 352 3.13 -15.55 -14.39
C TYR A 352 2.83 -15.54 -15.90
N ASP A 353 3.76 -15.99 -16.74
CA ASP A 353 3.65 -15.98 -18.21
C ASP A 353 2.40 -16.68 -18.74
N LYS A 354 1.85 -17.66 -18.03
CA LYS A 354 0.63 -18.39 -18.43
C LYS A 354 -0.68 -17.73 -17.99
N CYS A 355 -0.61 -16.76 -17.09
CA CYS A 355 -1.79 -16.13 -16.51
C CYS A 355 -2.46 -15.18 -17.52
N SER A 356 -3.78 -15.25 -17.63
CA SER A 356 -4.56 -14.50 -18.63
C SER A 356 -4.95 -13.10 -18.13
N PHE A 357 -3.94 -12.26 -17.87
CA PHE A 357 -4.18 -10.88 -17.45
C PHE A 357 -4.74 -10.00 -18.57
N ILE A 358 -5.48 -8.96 -18.18
CA ILE A 358 -6.26 -8.08 -19.06
C ILE A 358 -5.40 -7.44 -20.16
N TRP A 359 -4.16 -7.05 -19.86
CA TRP A 359 -3.25 -6.46 -20.85
C TRP A 359 -2.96 -7.41 -22.03
N LYS A 360 -3.00 -8.73 -21.84
CA LYS A 360 -2.85 -9.68 -22.95
C LYS A 360 -4.03 -9.60 -23.92
N ARG A 361 -5.26 -9.45 -23.41
CA ARG A 361 -6.44 -9.27 -24.27
C ARG A 361 -6.36 -7.97 -25.07
N TYR A 362 -5.87 -6.90 -24.45
CA TYR A 362 -5.60 -5.65 -25.15
C TYR A 362 -4.49 -5.80 -26.19
N LYS A 363 -3.39 -6.50 -25.85
CA LYS A 363 -2.30 -6.81 -26.78
C LYS A 363 -2.82 -7.59 -28.00
N ASP A 364 -3.63 -8.62 -27.78
CA ASP A 364 -4.25 -9.44 -28.83
C ASP A 364 -5.21 -8.62 -29.72
N ALA A 365 -5.87 -7.59 -29.15
CA ALA A 365 -6.67 -6.63 -29.88
C ALA A 365 -5.84 -5.56 -30.65
N GLY A 366 -4.51 -5.64 -30.60
CA GLY A 366 -3.59 -4.75 -31.30
C GLY A 366 -3.22 -3.48 -30.54
N TYR A 367 -3.45 -3.44 -29.23
CA TYR A 367 -3.03 -2.31 -28.39
C TYR A 367 -1.57 -2.44 -28.00
N ARG A 368 -0.89 -1.30 -27.84
CA ARG A 368 0.39 -1.22 -27.15
C ARG A 368 0.15 -1.42 -25.65
N THR A 369 1.06 -2.09 -24.97
CA THR A 369 0.90 -2.41 -23.54
C THR A 369 2.03 -1.84 -22.71
N ALA A 370 1.73 -1.28 -21.54
CA ALA A 370 2.73 -0.80 -20.62
C ALA A 370 2.46 -1.27 -19.19
N TYR A 371 3.53 -1.64 -18.47
CA TYR A 371 3.49 -1.96 -17.06
C TYR A 371 4.70 -1.33 -16.37
N ALA A 372 4.44 -0.44 -15.41
CA ALA A 372 5.47 0.09 -14.54
C ALA A 372 4.94 0.32 -13.12
N GLU A 373 5.82 0.05 -12.16
CA GLU A 373 5.68 0.48 -10.77
C GLU A 373 6.87 1.38 -10.44
N ASP A 374 6.88 2.03 -9.28
CA ASP A 374 8.07 2.73 -8.77
C ASP A 374 8.93 1.86 -7.86
N VAL A 375 8.45 0.68 -7.47
CA VAL A 375 9.18 -0.36 -6.72
C VAL A 375 9.41 -1.61 -7.57
N GLY A 376 10.58 -2.22 -7.43
CA GLY A 376 10.97 -3.46 -8.13
C GLY A 376 10.70 -4.69 -7.26
N LEU A 377 11.44 -4.83 -6.15
CA LEU A 377 11.40 -6.04 -5.30
C LEU A 377 10.09 -6.18 -4.51
N MET A 378 9.45 -5.06 -4.17
CA MET A 378 8.12 -5.04 -3.52
C MET A 378 6.95 -4.98 -4.51
N GLY A 379 7.24 -5.00 -5.82
CA GLY A 379 6.20 -4.91 -6.85
C GLY A 379 5.22 -6.09 -6.83
N LEU A 380 4.06 -5.88 -7.44
CA LEU A 380 2.89 -6.77 -7.40
C LEU A 380 3.22 -8.24 -7.73
N PHE A 381 4.07 -8.48 -8.73
CA PHE A 381 4.46 -9.83 -9.17
C PHE A 381 5.85 -10.27 -8.68
N SER A 382 6.56 -9.43 -7.93
CA SER A 382 7.94 -9.63 -7.49
C SER A 382 8.05 -9.98 -6.01
N TYR A 383 7.17 -9.43 -5.17
CA TYR A 383 7.24 -9.63 -3.73
C TYR A 383 6.99 -11.09 -3.35
N CYS A 384 8.05 -11.77 -2.87
CA CYS A 384 8.08 -13.20 -2.54
C CYS A 384 7.56 -14.12 -3.67
N ARG A 385 7.77 -13.71 -4.92
CA ARG A 385 7.30 -14.36 -6.14
C ARG A 385 8.38 -14.33 -7.22
N SER A 386 8.26 -15.22 -8.20
CA SER A 386 9.26 -15.34 -9.27
C SER A 386 9.04 -14.39 -10.46
N GLY A 387 7.94 -13.62 -10.46
CA GLY A 387 7.58 -12.72 -11.55
C GLY A 387 7.36 -13.44 -12.88
N PHE A 388 7.69 -12.76 -13.97
CA PHE A 388 7.58 -13.21 -15.34
C PHE A 388 8.93 -13.69 -15.89
N LYS A 389 8.89 -14.68 -16.77
CA LYS A 389 10.05 -15.11 -17.57
C LYS A 389 10.21 -14.21 -18.80
N ARG A 390 9.14 -13.90 -19.51
CA ARG A 390 9.12 -12.94 -20.64
C ARG A 390 8.54 -11.60 -20.19
N PRO A 391 8.91 -10.46 -20.81
CA PRO A 391 8.26 -9.19 -20.50
C PRO A 391 6.73 -9.30 -20.66
N PRO A 392 5.93 -8.93 -19.64
CA PRO A 392 4.48 -9.09 -19.68
C PRO A 392 3.78 -8.08 -20.62
N THR A 393 4.46 -6.98 -20.94
CA THR A 393 3.96 -5.86 -21.75
C THR A 393 5.07 -5.33 -22.68
N ASP A 394 4.69 -4.53 -23.68
CA ASP A 394 5.64 -3.93 -24.63
C ASP A 394 6.62 -3.01 -23.92
N TYR A 395 6.13 -2.12 -23.05
CA TYR A 395 6.94 -1.24 -22.23
C TYR A 395 6.92 -1.75 -20.79
N TYR A 396 8.09 -2.13 -20.27
CA TYR A 396 8.18 -2.79 -18.97
C TYR A 396 9.37 -2.30 -18.15
N LEU A 397 9.10 -1.49 -17.12
CA LEU A 397 10.13 -0.75 -16.38
C LEU A 397 10.90 -1.58 -15.33
N HIS A 398 10.32 -2.70 -14.88
CA HIS A 398 10.87 -3.53 -13.79
C HIS A 398 12.38 -3.84 -13.86
N PRO A 399 12.98 -4.17 -15.02
CA PRO A 399 14.39 -4.57 -15.08
C PRO A 399 15.35 -3.53 -14.49
N ILE A 400 15.14 -2.25 -14.81
CA ILE A 400 16.01 -1.18 -14.30
C ILE A 400 15.71 -0.86 -12.84
N LEU A 401 14.46 -1.02 -12.38
CA LEU A 401 14.08 -0.76 -10.99
C LEU A 401 14.79 -1.69 -10.02
N VAL A 402 14.94 -2.97 -10.37
CA VAL A 402 15.67 -3.95 -9.55
C VAL A 402 17.13 -3.53 -9.39
N GLU A 403 17.78 -3.10 -10.46
CA GLU A 403 19.17 -2.61 -10.40
C GLU A 403 19.29 -1.33 -9.57
N MET A 404 18.34 -0.40 -9.74
CA MET A 404 18.32 0.83 -8.97
C MET A 404 18.19 0.55 -7.46
N GLU A 405 17.32 -0.38 -7.06
CA GLU A 405 17.12 -0.76 -5.66
C GLU A 405 18.32 -1.48 -5.07
N GLN A 406 18.98 -2.33 -5.85
CA GLN A 406 20.16 -3.06 -5.36
C GLN A 406 21.39 -2.17 -5.20
N HIS A 407 21.52 -1.11 -6.00
CA HIS A 407 22.78 -0.39 -6.13
C HIS A 407 22.74 1.08 -5.71
N ILE A 408 21.62 1.77 -5.86
CA ILE A 408 21.56 3.23 -5.70
C ILE A 408 20.35 3.72 -4.89
N SER A 409 19.52 2.84 -4.31
CA SER A 409 18.46 3.28 -3.42
C SER A 409 18.96 3.57 -2.01
N TYR A 410 18.40 4.60 -1.39
CA TYR A 410 18.72 4.99 -0.01
C TYR A 410 17.60 5.85 0.59
N MET A 411 17.78 6.22 1.86
CA MET A 411 16.82 6.96 2.69
C MET A 411 15.55 6.14 2.94
N LYS A 412 15.73 5.12 3.79
CA LYS A 412 14.67 4.21 4.20
C LYS A 412 13.58 4.92 5.00
N SER A 413 12.34 4.76 4.56
CA SER A 413 11.12 5.14 5.27
C SER A 413 10.20 3.94 5.35
N PHE A 414 10.00 3.40 6.55
CA PHE A 414 9.28 2.14 6.77
C PHE A 414 9.83 1.00 5.88
N ASN A 415 9.04 0.57 4.90
CA ASN A 415 9.34 -0.56 4.02
C ASN A 415 9.91 -0.13 2.67
N VAL A 416 9.98 1.17 2.36
CA VAL A 416 10.41 1.70 1.06
C VAL A 416 11.64 2.61 1.18
N GLU A 417 12.43 2.70 0.12
CA GLU A 417 13.52 3.67 0.00
C GLU A 417 13.01 4.88 -0.79
N LEU A 418 13.19 6.09 -0.25
CA LEU A 418 12.58 7.30 -0.82
C LEU A 418 13.37 7.89 -2.00
N CYS A 419 14.66 7.56 -2.12
CA CYS A 419 15.52 8.02 -3.21
C CYS A 419 16.15 6.86 -3.99
N LYS A 420 16.34 7.06 -5.29
CA LYS A 420 17.10 6.18 -6.20
C LYS A 420 18.13 7.01 -6.97
N GLY A 421 19.39 6.94 -6.59
CA GLY A 421 20.44 7.77 -7.15
C GLY A 421 20.13 9.25 -6.95
N GLY A 422 19.95 9.99 -8.04
CA GLY A 422 19.70 11.43 -7.96
C GLY A 422 18.24 11.89 -7.89
N ARG A 423 17.27 10.99 -7.73
CA ARG A 423 15.83 11.28 -7.89
C ARG A 423 14.96 10.62 -6.82
N ARG A 424 13.75 11.15 -6.59
CA ARG A 424 12.77 10.46 -5.72
C ARG A 424 12.39 9.15 -6.38
N THR A 425 12.13 8.10 -5.61
CA THR A 425 11.76 6.79 -6.17
C THR A 425 10.53 6.89 -7.08
N VAL A 426 9.51 7.66 -6.67
CA VAL A 426 8.30 7.88 -7.49
C VAL A 426 8.59 8.61 -8.80
N ASP A 427 9.63 9.45 -8.86
CA ASP A 427 9.95 10.20 -10.08
C ASP A 427 10.39 9.29 -11.22
N VAL A 428 10.90 8.09 -10.92
CA VAL A 428 11.32 7.10 -11.91
C VAL A 428 10.13 6.65 -12.76
N VAL A 429 9.00 6.30 -12.13
CA VAL A 429 7.80 5.89 -12.87
C VAL A 429 7.13 7.08 -13.54
N LEU A 430 7.11 8.26 -12.91
CA LEU A 430 6.58 9.48 -13.52
C LEU A 430 7.38 9.89 -14.77
N GLU A 431 8.71 9.79 -14.73
CA GLU A 431 9.59 9.99 -15.88
C GLU A 431 9.29 8.99 -17.00
N PHE A 432 9.10 7.71 -16.64
CA PHE A 432 8.74 6.66 -17.59
C PHE A 432 7.42 6.95 -18.31
N ILE A 433 6.38 7.33 -17.57
CA ILE A 433 5.09 7.73 -18.12
C ILE A 433 5.26 8.94 -19.05
N ARG A 434 6.01 9.98 -18.64
CA ARG A 434 6.23 11.18 -19.45
C ARG A 434 6.91 10.85 -20.78
N LYS A 435 7.94 9.99 -20.76
CA LYS A 435 8.63 9.54 -21.98
C LYS A 435 7.75 8.68 -22.90
N LEU A 436 6.71 8.04 -22.37
CA LEU A 436 5.75 7.28 -23.15
C LEU A 436 4.70 8.14 -23.85
N ILE A 437 4.47 9.38 -23.42
CA ILE A 437 3.41 10.26 -23.94
C ILE A 437 3.35 10.33 -25.47
N PRO A 438 4.46 10.51 -26.23
CA PRO A 438 4.38 10.58 -27.69
C PRO A 438 3.74 9.34 -28.32
N TYR A 439 3.94 8.17 -27.71
CA TYR A 439 3.39 6.89 -28.13
C TYR A 439 1.95 6.70 -27.64
N LEU A 440 1.66 7.13 -26.40
CA LEU A 440 0.32 7.06 -25.81
C LEU A 440 -0.66 8.00 -26.52
N ALA A 441 -0.20 9.16 -26.99
CA ALA A 441 -1.03 10.15 -27.69
C ALA A 441 -1.49 9.65 -29.06
N THR A 442 -0.68 8.83 -29.75
CA THR A 442 -0.90 8.46 -31.17
C THR A 442 -1.44 7.06 -31.39
N GLY A 443 -1.19 6.09 -30.50
CA GLY A 443 -1.61 4.69 -30.66
C GLY A 443 -2.54 4.18 -29.56
N ASN A 444 -3.41 3.20 -29.86
CA ASN A 444 -4.27 2.54 -28.86
C ASN A 444 -3.41 1.78 -27.86
N PHE A 445 -3.66 2.00 -26.57
CA PHE A 445 -2.85 1.41 -25.51
C PHE A 445 -3.67 0.91 -24.33
N PHE A 446 -3.12 -0.09 -23.65
CA PHE A 446 -3.45 -0.44 -22.29
C PHE A 446 -2.23 -0.17 -21.42
N SER A 447 -2.39 0.50 -20.28
CA SER A 447 -1.29 0.69 -19.35
C SER A 447 -1.69 0.45 -17.91
N PHE A 448 -0.82 -0.21 -17.16
CA PHE A 448 -0.88 -0.32 -15.71
C PHE A 448 0.33 0.42 -15.11
N PHE A 449 0.06 1.58 -14.50
CA PHE A 449 1.07 2.38 -13.81
C PHE A 449 0.71 2.47 -12.33
N TRP A 450 1.65 2.16 -11.44
CA TRP A 450 1.37 2.06 -10.01
C TRP A 450 2.44 2.78 -9.19
N THR A 451 2.03 3.75 -8.35
CA THR A 451 2.93 4.41 -7.40
C THR A 451 2.72 3.85 -6.01
N VAL A 452 3.80 3.35 -5.41
CA VAL A 452 3.85 2.78 -4.06
C VAL A 452 4.58 3.71 -3.10
N THR A 453 5.70 4.27 -3.55
CA THR A 453 6.54 5.12 -2.71
C THR A 453 5.83 6.44 -2.43
N MET A 454 6.02 6.96 -1.22
CA MET A 454 5.36 8.17 -0.67
C MET A 454 3.90 7.98 -0.23
N THR A 455 3.27 6.83 -0.45
CA THR A 455 1.91 6.56 0.05
C THR A 455 1.81 5.29 0.88
N HIS A 456 2.51 4.21 0.51
CA HIS A 456 2.51 2.93 1.21
C HIS A 456 2.86 3.10 2.70
N ASP A 457 1.98 2.66 3.60
CA ASP A 457 2.05 2.81 5.06
C ASP A 457 2.04 4.26 5.63
N MET A 458 1.81 5.29 4.80
CA MET A 458 2.00 6.70 5.20
C MET A 458 0.75 7.56 5.01
N PHE A 459 0.07 7.88 6.11
CA PHE A 459 -1.20 8.63 6.08
C PHE A 459 -1.11 10.06 5.48
N ASN A 460 0.00 10.77 5.69
CA ASN A 460 0.15 12.19 5.32
C ASN A 460 1.11 12.44 4.15
N MET A 461 1.96 11.47 3.79
CA MET A 461 2.93 11.63 2.71
C MET A 461 2.34 11.77 1.29
N PRO A 462 1.08 11.34 0.98
CA PRO A 462 0.46 11.68 -0.29
C PRO A 462 0.42 13.19 -0.59
N MET A 463 0.49 14.06 0.43
CA MET A 463 0.64 15.52 0.26
C MET A 463 1.86 15.93 -0.56
N LEU A 464 2.95 15.14 -0.50
CA LEU A 464 4.17 15.42 -1.24
C LEU A 464 4.12 14.94 -2.69
N LEU A 465 3.12 14.13 -3.04
CA LEU A 465 2.87 13.59 -4.39
C LEU A 465 1.74 14.35 -5.13
N ASP A 466 0.94 15.12 -4.41
CA ASP A 466 -0.24 15.82 -4.93
C ASP A 466 0.05 16.70 -6.16
N ALA A 467 1.06 17.56 -6.08
CA ALA A 467 1.41 18.44 -7.19
C ALA A 467 1.84 17.66 -8.43
N ASP A 468 2.59 16.58 -8.25
CA ASP A 468 3.13 15.76 -9.34
C ASP A 468 2.02 15.03 -10.12
N ILE A 469 1.02 14.47 -9.42
CA ILE A 469 -0.11 13.77 -10.08
C ILE A 469 -1.01 14.77 -10.78
N LYS A 470 -1.31 15.92 -10.15
CA LYS A 470 -2.04 17.02 -10.81
C LYS A 470 -1.32 17.47 -12.10
N ASP A 471 0.00 17.67 -12.05
CA ASP A 471 0.77 18.09 -13.23
C ASP A 471 0.84 16.98 -14.30
N LEU A 472 0.89 15.71 -13.90
CA LEU A 472 0.80 14.57 -14.84
C LEU A 472 -0.55 14.56 -15.59
N LEU A 473 -1.67 14.76 -14.88
CA LEU A 473 -3.00 14.83 -15.52
C LEU A 473 -3.10 16.00 -16.51
N ARG A 474 -2.54 17.17 -16.16
CA ARG A 474 -2.46 18.31 -17.08
C ARG A 474 -1.63 18.01 -18.32
N ILE A 475 -0.53 17.29 -18.15
CA ILE A 475 0.29 16.86 -19.29
C ILE A 475 -0.51 15.90 -20.19
N PHE A 476 -1.30 14.98 -19.63
CA PHE A 476 -2.19 14.11 -20.43
C PHE A 476 -3.25 14.88 -21.19
N GLU A 477 -3.80 15.94 -20.59
CA GLU A 477 -4.74 16.85 -21.26
C GLU A 477 -4.06 17.57 -22.44
N MET A 478 -2.95 18.27 -22.17
CA MET A 478 -2.24 19.07 -23.16
C MET A 478 -1.67 18.26 -24.33
N SER A 479 -1.29 17.01 -24.07
CA SER A 479 -0.77 16.09 -25.09
C SER A 479 -1.87 15.35 -25.87
N GLY A 480 -3.14 15.51 -25.49
CA GLY A 480 -4.27 14.83 -26.11
C GLY A 480 -4.44 13.36 -25.72
N VAL A 481 -3.67 12.87 -24.72
CA VAL A 481 -3.83 11.50 -24.18
C VAL A 481 -5.23 11.32 -23.59
N LEU A 482 -5.75 12.31 -22.85
CA LEU A 482 -7.09 12.23 -22.25
C LEU A 482 -8.21 12.14 -23.29
N ASN A 483 -8.02 12.70 -24.49
CA ASN A 483 -9.06 12.75 -25.53
C ASN A 483 -9.48 11.37 -26.06
N ARG A 484 -8.79 10.30 -25.68
CA ARG A 484 -9.00 8.95 -26.20
C ARG A 484 -8.70 7.84 -25.19
N THR A 485 -8.67 8.19 -23.90
CA THR A 485 -8.30 7.26 -22.84
C THR A 485 -9.34 7.29 -21.72
N VAL A 486 -9.81 6.12 -21.30
CA VAL A 486 -10.45 5.96 -19.99
C VAL A 486 -9.36 5.69 -18.97
N ILE A 487 -9.23 6.57 -17.98
CA ILE A 487 -8.28 6.40 -16.88
C ILE A 487 -9.04 5.96 -15.63
N PHE A 488 -8.65 4.82 -15.07
CA PHE A 488 -9.04 4.41 -13.73
C PHE A 488 -7.96 4.88 -12.75
N LEU A 489 -8.19 6.03 -12.13
CA LEU A 489 -7.38 6.53 -11.01
C LEU A 489 -7.85 5.81 -9.74
N MET A 490 -7.04 4.90 -9.22
CA MET A 490 -7.50 3.98 -8.18
C MET A 490 -6.46 3.63 -7.12
N SER A 491 -6.94 3.04 -6.04
CA SER A 491 -6.13 2.36 -5.03
C SER A 491 -6.63 0.92 -4.83
N ASP A 492 -5.80 0.11 -4.22
CA ASP A 492 -6.02 -1.31 -3.89
C ASP A 492 -6.64 -1.50 -2.50
N HIS A 493 -6.19 -0.68 -1.54
CA HIS A 493 -6.71 -0.58 -0.18
C HIS A 493 -6.38 0.81 0.41
N GLY A 494 -6.94 1.15 1.57
CA GLY A 494 -6.47 2.32 2.34
C GLY A 494 -5.32 1.97 3.28
N LEU A 495 -5.09 2.80 4.30
CA LEU A 495 -3.97 2.61 5.24
C LEU A 495 -4.16 1.37 6.14
N ARG A 496 -3.29 0.36 6.00
CA ARG A 496 -3.41 -0.92 6.71
C ARG A 496 -2.89 -0.95 8.15
N TRP A 497 -2.15 0.08 8.57
CA TRP A 497 -1.46 0.11 9.87
C TRP A 497 -1.48 1.52 10.48
N GLY A 498 -1.06 1.62 11.74
CA GLY A 498 -0.90 2.90 12.42
C GLY A 498 -2.08 3.27 13.32
N SER A 499 -1.97 4.41 14.01
CA SER A 499 -2.97 4.86 14.99
C SER A 499 -4.32 5.16 14.35
N PHE A 500 -4.32 5.78 13.17
CA PHE A 500 -5.55 6.06 12.43
C PHE A 500 -6.31 4.77 12.07
N ARG A 501 -5.64 3.73 11.55
CA ARG A 501 -6.27 2.44 11.20
C ARG A 501 -6.92 1.71 12.39
N LYS A 502 -6.53 2.04 13.63
CA LYS A 502 -7.17 1.49 14.84
C LYS A 502 -8.54 2.11 15.13
N THR A 503 -8.83 3.28 14.58
CA THR A 503 -10.17 3.89 14.70
C THR A 503 -11.19 3.14 13.84
N TYR A 504 -12.49 3.39 14.08
CA TYR A 504 -13.53 2.83 13.23
C TYR A 504 -13.47 3.38 11.81
N GLN A 505 -13.36 4.71 11.67
CA GLN A 505 -13.22 5.36 10.36
C GLN A 505 -11.98 4.86 9.61
N GLY A 506 -10.82 4.76 10.27
CA GLY A 506 -9.61 4.26 9.61
C GLY A 506 -9.71 2.81 9.14
N MET A 507 -10.49 1.97 9.83
CA MET A 507 -10.79 0.61 9.36
C MET A 507 -11.78 0.60 8.18
N MET A 508 -12.76 1.51 8.15
CA MET A 508 -13.67 1.65 7.00
C MET A 508 -12.92 2.19 5.77
N GLU A 509 -12.14 3.25 5.94
CA GLU A 509 -11.32 3.84 4.89
C GLU A 509 -10.27 2.87 4.35
N GLU A 510 -9.75 1.98 5.18
CA GLU A 510 -8.85 0.91 4.73
C GLU A 510 -9.53 -0.07 3.76
N ARG A 511 -10.85 -0.24 3.86
CA ARG A 511 -11.66 -1.14 3.02
C ARG A 511 -12.34 -0.44 1.84
N LEU A 512 -12.36 0.90 1.85
CA LEU A 512 -12.95 1.78 0.84
C LEU A 512 -11.85 2.58 0.12
N PRO A 513 -11.02 1.91 -0.72
CA PRO A 513 -9.98 2.57 -1.49
C PRO A 513 -10.55 3.58 -2.51
N LEU A 514 -9.67 4.44 -3.01
CA LEU A 514 -10.00 5.36 -4.10
C LEU A 514 -10.39 4.61 -5.39
N LEU A 515 -11.46 5.05 -6.06
CA LEU A 515 -11.72 4.76 -7.46
C LEU A 515 -12.41 5.95 -8.13
N ILE A 516 -11.73 6.52 -9.11
CA ILE A 516 -12.23 7.59 -9.98
C ILE A 516 -12.01 7.17 -11.43
N THR A 517 -13.08 7.17 -12.22
CA THR A 517 -12.98 6.97 -13.67
C THR A 517 -12.97 8.32 -14.37
N LEU A 518 -11.88 8.65 -15.07
CA LEU A 518 -11.76 9.80 -15.96
C LEU A 518 -12.02 9.35 -17.40
N TYR A 519 -12.75 10.14 -18.18
CA TYR A 519 -13.13 9.76 -19.55
C TYR A 519 -13.24 10.97 -20.49
N PRO A 520 -13.04 10.78 -21.81
CA PRO A 520 -13.14 11.87 -22.77
C PRO A 520 -14.59 12.33 -23.01
N ASP A 521 -14.78 13.62 -23.28
CA ASP A 521 -16.09 14.25 -23.50
C ASP A 521 -16.98 13.50 -24.51
N TRP A 522 -16.36 12.98 -25.57
CA TRP A 522 -17.10 12.31 -26.64
C TRP A 522 -17.71 10.98 -26.18
N LEU A 523 -17.16 10.34 -25.14
CA LEU A 523 -17.66 9.04 -24.66
C LEU A 523 -19.09 9.19 -24.13
N LYS A 524 -19.36 10.24 -23.35
CA LYS A 524 -20.72 10.56 -22.87
C LYS A 524 -21.65 10.98 -23.99
N ARG A 525 -21.16 11.73 -24.98
CA ARG A 525 -21.96 12.13 -26.14
C ARG A 525 -22.34 10.95 -27.04
N LYS A 526 -21.43 9.98 -27.23
CA LYS A 526 -21.64 8.82 -28.10
C LYS A 526 -22.38 7.68 -27.38
N TYR A 527 -22.08 7.43 -26.11
CA TYR A 527 -22.67 6.36 -25.30
C TYR A 527 -23.31 6.90 -24.00
N PRO A 528 -24.34 7.75 -24.11
CA PRO A 528 -24.94 8.40 -22.93
C PRO A 528 -25.55 7.40 -21.94
N ALA A 529 -26.13 6.29 -22.42
CA ALA A 529 -26.68 5.24 -21.56
C ALA A 529 -25.59 4.55 -20.71
N ALA A 530 -24.42 4.28 -21.30
CA ALA A 530 -23.29 3.68 -20.60
C ALA A 530 -22.80 4.58 -19.46
N ILE A 531 -22.64 5.88 -19.74
CA ILE A 531 -22.19 6.85 -18.74
C ILE A 531 -23.27 7.12 -17.69
N ALA A 532 -24.55 7.15 -18.07
CA ALA A 532 -25.64 7.28 -17.10
C ALA A 532 -25.68 6.10 -16.11
N ASN A 533 -25.48 4.87 -16.59
CA ASN A 533 -25.36 3.70 -15.72
C ASN A 533 -24.16 3.83 -14.79
N MET A 534 -23.01 4.23 -15.30
CA MET A 534 -21.80 4.47 -14.51
C MET A 534 -22.01 5.54 -13.42
N GLU A 535 -22.65 6.65 -13.75
CA GLU A 535 -23.01 7.72 -12.80
C GLU A 535 -24.01 7.22 -11.75
N SER A 536 -24.96 6.37 -12.13
CA SER A 536 -25.89 5.73 -11.18
C SER A 536 -25.18 4.75 -10.22
N ASN A 537 -24.02 4.23 -10.62
CA ASN A 537 -23.21 3.28 -9.85
C ASN A 537 -22.33 3.94 -8.79
N THR A 538 -22.24 5.27 -8.75
CA THR A 538 -21.42 6.05 -7.80
C THR A 538 -21.65 5.68 -6.34
N LYS A 539 -22.89 5.32 -5.99
CA LYS A 539 -23.31 4.90 -4.64
C LYS A 539 -23.81 3.45 -4.61
N ARG A 540 -23.22 2.58 -5.42
CA ARG A 540 -23.46 1.12 -5.40
C ARG A 540 -22.26 0.38 -4.83
N LEU A 541 -22.48 -0.84 -4.33
CA LEU A 541 -21.38 -1.73 -3.97
C LEU A 541 -20.64 -2.17 -5.24
N THR A 542 -19.41 -1.67 -5.40
CA THR A 542 -18.54 -2.00 -6.52
C THR A 542 -17.24 -2.62 -6.02
N THR A 543 -16.57 -3.40 -6.86
CA THR A 543 -15.40 -4.21 -6.50
C THR A 543 -14.36 -4.24 -7.61
N PRO A 544 -13.13 -4.66 -7.33
CA PRO A 544 -12.13 -4.95 -8.36
C PRO A 544 -12.62 -5.87 -9.50
N PHE A 545 -13.55 -6.81 -9.24
CA PHE A 545 -14.11 -7.68 -10.30
C PHE A 545 -14.95 -6.91 -11.32
N ASP A 546 -15.67 -5.88 -10.87
CA ASP A 546 -16.46 -5.00 -11.73
C ASP A 546 -15.56 -4.19 -12.66
N LEU A 547 -14.40 -3.78 -12.15
CA LEU A 547 -13.40 -3.06 -12.94
C LEU A 547 -12.85 -3.92 -14.08
N TYR A 548 -12.56 -5.20 -13.81
CA TYR A 548 -12.16 -6.15 -14.87
C TYR A 548 -13.26 -6.31 -15.94
N ALA A 549 -14.51 -6.50 -15.53
CA ALA A 549 -15.65 -6.60 -16.46
C ALA A 549 -15.82 -5.33 -17.31
N THR A 550 -15.61 -4.16 -16.70
CA THR A 550 -15.65 -2.85 -17.38
C THR A 550 -14.55 -2.73 -18.43
N MET A 551 -13.33 -3.16 -18.10
CA MET A 551 -12.22 -3.17 -19.05
C MET A 551 -12.41 -4.15 -20.20
N LEU A 552 -13.17 -5.24 -20.01
CA LEU A 552 -13.55 -6.13 -21.11
C LEU A 552 -14.54 -5.45 -22.06
N ASP A 553 -15.51 -4.70 -21.55
CA ASP A 553 -16.45 -3.94 -22.40
C ASP A 553 -15.71 -2.90 -23.26
N LEU A 554 -14.67 -2.25 -22.71
CA LEU A 554 -13.85 -1.27 -23.44
C LEU A 554 -13.01 -1.86 -24.58
N LEU A 555 -12.83 -3.19 -24.65
CA LEU A 555 -12.20 -3.84 -25.80
C LEU A 555 -13.10 -3.81 -27.06
N ASP A 556 -14.41 -3.78 -26.87
CA ASP A 556 -15.39 -3.70 -27.95
C ASP A 556 -16.44 -2.63 -27.64
N MET A 557 -16.25 -1.42 -28.18
CA MET A 557 -17.11 -0.27 -27.92
C MET A 557 -18.59 -0.50 -28.30
N ARG A 558 -18.90 -1.49 -29.15
CA ARG A 558 -20.30 -1.88 -29.45
C ARG A 558 -21.01 -2.40 -28.20
N SER A 559 -20.29 -2.94 -27.22
CA SER A 559 -20.84 -3.36 -25.93
C SER A 559 -21.56 -2.23 -25.17
N LEU A 560 -21.20 -0.98 -25.48
CA LEU A 560 -21.75 0.24 -24.87
C LEU A 560 -22.96 0.79 -25.63
N GLU A 561 -23.33 0.19 -26.77
CA GLU A 561 -24.52 0.58 -27.52
C GLU A 561 -25.77 0.32 -26.68
N LYS A 562 -26.69 1.30 -26.69
CA LYS A 562 -27.89 1.31 -25.83
C LYS A 562 -28.66 -0.01 -25.85
N HIS A 563 -28.95 -0.57 -27.03
CA HIS A 563 -29.70 -1.82 -27.14
C HIS A 563 -29.00 -3.03 -26.50
N ARG A 564 -27.66 -3.09 -26.58
CA ARG A 564 -26.88 -4.17 -25.95
C ARG A 564 -26.85 -4.01 -24.43
N LEU A 565 -26.70 -2.77 -23.95
CA LEU A 565 -26.76 -2.47 -22.52
C LEU A 565 -28.13 -2.82 -21.93
N GLU A 566 -29.22 -2.47 -22.63
CA GLU A 566 -30.59 -2.79 -22.20
C GLU A 566 -30.83 -4.31 -22.14
N THR A 567 -30.34 -5.05 -23.14
CA THR A 567 -30.43 -6.52 -23.17
C THR A 567 -29.67 -7.14 -22.00
N ARG A 568 -28.39 -6.79 -21.84
CA ARG A 568 -27.54 -7.30 -20.75
C ARG A 568 -28.05 -6.88 -19.36
N ALA A 569 -28.58 -5.67 -19.23
CA ALA A 569 -29.18 -5.21 -17.97
C ALA A 569 -30.44 -6.00 -17.62
N SER A 570 -31.23 -6.39 -18.61
CA SER A 570 -32.41 -7.25 -18.39
C SER A 570 -32.01 -8.66 -17.94
N GLU A 571 -30.97 -9.23 -18.54
CA GLU A 571 -30.40 -10.53 -18.15
C GLU A 571 -29.86 -10.53 -16.71
N LEU A 572 -29.33 -9.40 -16.22
CA LEU A 572 -28.83 -9.26 -14.84
C LEU A 572 -29.94 -9.27 -13.77
N ILE A 573 -31.17 -8.90 -14.13
CA ILE A 573 -32.31 -8.74 -13.21
C ILE A 573 -33.23 -9.98 -13.25
N ASP A 574 -33.00 -10.89 -14.20
CA ASP A 574 -33.75 -12.14 -14.30
C ASP A 574 -33.60 -12.97 -13.01
N ALA A 575 -34.73 -13.34 -12.42
CA ALA A 575 -34.79 -14.00 -11.12
C ALA A 575 -34.14 -15.40 -11.13
N ASP A 576 -34.07 -16.03 -12.31
CA ASP A 576 -33.45 -17.34 -12.49
C ASP A 576 -31.92 -17.26 -12.67
N ASN A 577 -31.36 -16.05 -12.85
CA ASN A 577 -29.93 -15.85 -13.05
C ASN A 577 -29.18 -15.56 -11.75
N ILE A 578 -28.08 -16.27 -11.56
CA ILE A 578 -27.12 -15.96 -10.49
C ILE A 578 -26.43 -14.65 -10.84
N VAL A 579 -26.59 -13.64 -9.99
CA VAL A 579 -25.92 -12.33 -10.14
C VAL A 579 -24.42 -12.54 -10.28
N PRO A 580 -23.78 -12.14 -11.40
CA PRO A 580 -22.35 -12.28 -11.57
C PRO A 580 -21.58 -11.50 -10.51
N ARG A 581 -20.49 -12.08 -9.99
CA ARG A 581 -19.63 -11.38 -9.03
C ARG A 581 -18.98 -10.12 -9.61
N GLY A 582 -18.77 -10.08 -10.93
CA GLY A 582 -18.20 -8.94 -11.65
C GLY A 582 -19.20 -8.42 -12.68
N ILE A 583 -19.64 -7.18 -12.51
CA ILE A 583 -20.61 -6.49 -13.34
C ILE A 583 -19.92 -5.24 -13.90
N SER A 584 -19.96 -5.07 -15.22
CA SER A 584 -19.41 -3.88 -15.87
C SER A 584 -20.05 -2.61 -15.29
N LEU A 585 -19.25 -1.59 -15.01
CA LEU A 585 -19.72 -0.30 -14.50
C LEU A 585 -20.58 0.46 -15.52
N PHE A 586 -20.64 0.00 -16.78
CA PHE A 586 -21.57 0.49 -17.81
C PHE A 586 -22.96 -0.15 -17.74
N LEU A 587 -23.16 -1.15 -16.88
CA LEU A 587 -24.46 -1.76 -16.56
C LEU A 587 -24.94 -1.26 -15.19
N PRO A 588 -26.26 -1.21 -14.94
CA PRO A 588 -26.77 -0.81 -13.64
C PRO A 588 -26.43 -1.89 -12.60
N ILE A 589 -25.63 -1.55 -11.60
CA ILE A 589 -25.33 -2.46 -10.50
C ILE A 589 -26.57 -2.57 -9.59
N PRO A 590 -27.08 -3.80 -9.32
CA PRO A 590 -28.32 -3.98 -8.57
C PRO A 590 -28.29 -3.34 -7.18
N GLU A 591 -29.39 -2.72 -6.77
CA GLU A 591 -29.53 -2.13 -5.43
C GLU A 591 -29.51 -3.17 -4.31
N THR A 592 -29.89 -4.39 -4.65
CA THR A 592 -29.96 -5.56 -3.77
C THR A 592 -28.62 -6.30 -3.69
N ARG A 593 -27.59 -5.88 -4.44
CA ARG A 593 -26.28 -6.53 -4.43
C ARG A 593 -25.66 -6.47 -3.04
N SER A 594 -25.43 -7.63 -2.47
CA SER A 594 -24.77 -7.81 -1.17
C SER A 594 -23.28 -8.15 -1.31
N CYS A 595 -22.55 -8.12 -0.20
CA CYS A 595 -21.17 -8.60 -0.15
C CYS A 595 -21.04 -10.06 -0.58
N ASP A 596 -22.01 -10.92 -0.25
CA ASP A 596 -22.01 -12.33 -0.67
C ASP A 596 -22.16 -12.45 -2.20
N ASN A 597 -23.07 -11.68 -2.82
CA ASN A 597 -23.20 -11.67 -4.29
C ASN A 597 -21.94 -11.13 -4.97
N ALA A 598 -21.27 -10.16 -4.35
CA ALA A 598 -20.02 -9.58 -4.84
C ALA A 598 -18.77 -10.43 -4.50
N ASN A 599 -18.95 -11.59 -3.85
CA ASN A 599 -17.88 -12.46 -3.38
C ASN A 599 -16.86 -11.76 -2.46
N ILE A 600 -17.33 -10.82 -1.64
CA ILE A 600 -16.56 -10.12 -0.61
C ILE A 600 -16.70 -10.92 0.69
N ALA A 601 -15.60 -11.46 1.21
CA ALA A 601 -15.62 -12.11 2.51
C ALA A 601 -16.15 -11.15 3.60
N SER A 602 -16.97 -11.64 4.52
CA SER A 602 -17.55 -10.86 5.62
C SER A 602 -16.54 -9.99 6.37
N HIS A 603 -15.30 -10.48 6.54
CA HIS A 603 -14.20 -9.69 7.12
C HIS A 603 -13.91 -8.39 6.38
N TRP A 604 -14.03 -8.34 5.05
CA TRP A 604 -13.78 -7.18 4.20
C TRP A 604 -15.04 -6.38 3.85
N CYS A 605 -16.21 -6.93 4.18
CA CYS A 605 -17.47 -6.27 3.92
C CYS A 605 -17.64 -4.99 4.76
N THR A 606 -18.10 -3.92 4.12
CA THR A 606 -18.42 -2.62 4.74
C THR A 606 -19.92 -2.31 4.76
N CYS A 607 -20.74 -3.21 4.21
CA CYS A 607 -22.17 -3.04 4.03
C CYS A 607 -23.03 -3.32 5.28
N HIS A 608 -22.46 -3.91 6.32
CA HIS A 608 -23.19 -4.31 7.51
C HIS A 608 -23.17 -3.23 8.59
N GLN A 609 -24.34 -2.99 9.21
CA GLN A 609 -24.40 -2.30 10.49
C GLN A 609 -23.76 -3.17 11.57
N ARG A 610 -23.10 -2.52 12.51
CA ARG A 610 -22.22 -3.15 13.49
C ARG A 610 -22.77 -2.94 14.88
N GLU A 611 -22.83 -4.02 15.64
CA GLU A 611 -23.16 -3.97 17.06
C GLU A 611 -21.96 -4.44 17.88
N ASN A 612 -21.60 -3.64 18.88
CA ASN A 612 -20.51 -3.99 19.79
C ASN A 612 -20.94 -5.13 20.71
N LEU A 613 -20.09 -6.14 20.84
CA LEU A 613 -20.26 -7.23 21.79
C LEU A 613 -19.33 -7.03 23.00
N PRO A 614 -19.81 -7.31 24.22
CA PRO A 614 -18.95 -7.30 25.40
C PRO A 614 -17.76 -8.25 25.23
N THR A 615 -16.57 -7.82 25.62
CA THR A 615 -15.36 -8.64 25.47
C THR A 615 -15.39 -9.92 26.32
N ASN A 616 -16.23 -9.95 27.36
CA ASN A 616 -16.48 -11.13 28.21
C ASN A 616 -17.60 -12.05 27.70
N ASP A 617 -18.27 -11.72 26.58
CA ASP A 617 -19.26 -12.60 25.94
C ASP A 617 -18.63 -13.97 25.59
N GLY A 618 -19.36 -15.06 25.88
CA GLY A 618 -18.86 -16.42 25.65
C GLY A 618 -18.51 -16.72 24.19
N ARG A 619 -19.22 -16.10 23.24
CA ARG A 619 -18.96 -16.21 21.79
C ARG A 619 -17.67 -15.49 21.43
N VAL A 620 -17.50 -14.27 21.93
CA VAL A 620 -16.29 -13.45 21.76
C VAL A 620 -15.05 -14.16 22.31
N GLN A 621 -15.14 -14.70 23.53
CA GLN A 621 -14.06 -15.47 24.16
C GLN A 621 -13.69 -16.72 23.36
N ARG A 622 -14.70 -17.45 22.84
CA ARG A 622 -14.48 -18.66 22.03
C ARG A 622 -13.81 -18.33 20.71
N ALA A 623 -14.31 -17.32 19.99
CA ALA A 623 -13.75 -16.88 18.72
C ALA A 623 -12.32 -16.32 18.88
N ALA A 624 -12.02 -15.58 19.95
CA ALA A 624 -10.66 -15.10 20.23
C ALA A 624 -9.67 -16.26 20.46
N ARG A 625 -10.06 -17.28 21.24
CA ARG A 625 -9.23 -18.49 21.43
C ARG A 625 -9.06 -19.27 20.14
N TYR A 626 -10.11 -19.36 19.33
CA TYR A 626 -10.07 -19.99 18.01
C TYR A 626 -9.05 -19.31 17.09
N ILE A 627 -9.05 -17.98 17.01
CA ILE A 627 -8.06 -17.22 16.22
C ILE A 627 -6.64 -17.52 16.69
N VAL A 628 -6.36 -17.42 18.00
CA VAL A 628 -5.01 -17.70 18.53
C VAL A 628 -4.58 -19.14 18.27
N LYS A 629 -5.51 -20.10 18.37
CA LYS A 629 -5.25 -21.50 18.02
C LYS A 629 -4.85 -21.61 16.55
N LEU A 630 -5.60 -21.01 15.63
CA LEU A 630 -5.27 -21.04 14.20
C LEU A 630 -3.93 -20.38 13.88
N ILE A 631 -3.59 -19.26 14.53
CA ILE A 631 -2.28 -18.63 14.37
C ILE A 631 -1.18 -19.62 14.76
N ASN A 632 -1.30 -20.27 15.92
CA ASN A 632 -0.30 -21.25 16.37
C ASN A 632 -0.26 -22.49 15.48
N GLU A 633 -1.39 -22.93 14.93
CA GLU A 633 -1.43 -24.03 13.96
C GLU A 633 -0.69 -23.68 12.67
N ARG A 634 -0.86 -22.47 12.15
CA ARG A 634 -0.10 -21.94 11.01
C ARG A 634 1.40 -21.83 11.29
N LEU A 635 1.78 -21.55 12.54
CA LEU A 635 3.18 -21.46 12.95
C LEU A 635 3.83 -22.81 13.29
N LYS A 636 3.09 -23.93 13.32
CA LYS A 636 3.64 -25.27 13.65
C LYS A 636 4.86 -25.66 12.79
N PRO A 637 4.92 -25.40 11.48
CA PRO A 637 6.09 -25.72 10.66
C PRO A 637 7.33 -24.87 10.97
N PHE A 638 7.19 -23.81 11.78
CA PHE A 638 8.24 -22.84 12.06
C PHE A 638 8.64 -22.84 13.55
N PRO A 639 9.46 -23.81 14.00
CA PRO A 639 9.85 -23.95 15.41
C PRO A 639 10.64 -22.75 15.95
N GLN A 640 11.19 -21.90 15.07
CA GLN A 640 11.83 -20.64 15.44
C GLN A 640 10.85 -19.57 15.94
N CYS A 641 9.54 -19.75 15.73
CA CYS A 641 8.50 -18.86 16.25
C CYS A 641 7.96 -19.36 17.58
N ARG A 642 7.78 -18.42 18.51
CA ARG A 642 7.17 -18.68 19.82
C ARG A 642 5.69 -19.00 19.65
N ILE A 643 5.21 -19.93 20.48
CA ILE A 643 3.77 -20.12 20.70
C ILE A 643 3.19 -18.83 21.29
N LEU A 644 2.12 -18.35 20.66
CA LEU A 644 1.40 -17.16 21.06
C LEU A 644 0.24 -17.50 21.99
N TYR A 645 0.00 -16.61 22.95
CA TYR A 645 -1.12 -16.70 23.89
C TYR A 645 -1.99 -15.45 23.75
N LEU A 646 -3.30 -15.63 23.94
CA LEU A 646 -4.21 -14.49 24.04
C LEU A 646 -3.81 -13.62 25.23
N ASN A 647 -3.53 -12.35 24.99
CA ASN A 647 -3.23 -11.37 26.04
C ASN A 647 -4.49 -10.62 26.46
N SER A 648 -5.21 -10.06 25.48
CA SER A 648 -6.47 -9.34 25.70
C SER A 648 -7.34 -9.33 24.44
N ILE A 649 -8.64 -9.14 24.63
CA ILE A 649 -9.59 -8.81 23.56
C ILE A 649 -9.86 -7.32 23.70
N LEU A 650 -9.51 -6.55 22.66
CA LEU A 650 -9.62 -5.09 22.67
C LEU A 650 -11.00 -4.63 22.21
N ASP A 651 -11.56 -5.33 21.23
CA ASP A 651 -12.82 -4.97 20.59
C ASP A 651 -13.47 -6.22 19.97
N ALA A 652 -14.80 -6.23 19.93
CA ALA A 652 -15.59 -7.31 19.37
C ALA A 652 -16.88 -6.75 18.78
N ILE A 653 -17.17 -7.10 17.55
CA ILE A 653 -18.32 -6.59 16.79
C ILE A 653 -19.02 -7.76 16.12
N VAL A 654 -20.35 -7.77 16.15
CA VAL A 654 -21.17 -8.65 15.31
C VAL A 654 -21.75 -7.85 14.16
N ALA A 655 -21.75 -8.44 12.97
CA ALA A 655 -22.53 -7.89 11.86
C ALA A 655 -24.02 -8.08 12.20
N ALA A 656 -24.75 -6.99 12.41
CA ALA A 656 -26.19 -7.06 12.60
C ALA A 656 -26.81 -7.51 11.26
N PRO A 657 -27.54 -8.64 11.21
CA PRO A 657 -28.24 -9.02 10.00
C PRO A 657 -29.25 -7.94 9.62
N HIS A 658 -29.43 -7.72 8.32
CA HIS A 658 -30.46 -6.82 7.82
C HIS A 658 -31.81 -7.30 8.37
N HIS A 659 -32.52 -6.46 9.15
CA HIS A 659 -33.78 -6.82 9.82
C HIS A 659 -34.85 -7.42 8.89
N LYS A 660 -34.71 -7.27 7.56
CA LYS A 660 -35.59 -7.88 6.55
C LYS A 660 -35.28 -9.35 6.19
N ILE A 661 -34.05 -9.83 6.38
CA ILE A 661 -33.67 -11.21 5.98
C ILE A 661 -34.04 -12.22 7.08
N VAL A 662 -34.05 -11.80 8.35
CA VAL A 662 -34.25 -12.71 9.49
C VAL A 662 -35.72 -13.10 9.71
N LYS A 663 -36.68 -12.31 9.18
CA LYS A 663 -38.11 -12.52 9.46
C LYS A 663 -38.82 -13.49 8.50
N GLU A 664 -38.27 -13.77 7.32
CA GLU A 664 -39.00 -14.54 6.28
C GLU A 664 -38.60 -16.02 6.19
N GLU A 665 -37.44 -16.46 6.71
CA GLU A 665 -36.93 -17.83 6.46
C GLU A 665 -37.08 -18.82 7.63
N GLY A 666 -37.41 -18.40 8.86
CA GLY A 666 -37.70 -19.34 9.97
C GLY A 666 -36.61 -20.39 10.27
N LEU A 667 -35.34 -20.14 9.91
CA LEU A 667 -34.24 -21.09 10.07
C LEU A 667 -33.63 -21.03 11.48
N SER A 668 -33.67 -22.17 12.18
CA SER A 668 -33.30 -22.33 13.60
C SER A 668 -31.80 -22.47 13.91
N ASP A 669 -30.91 -22.14 12.97
CA ASP A 669 -29.45 -22.23 13.19
C ASP A 669 -28.70 -21.12 12.44
N TYR A 670 -28.87 -19.87 12.88
CA TYR A 670 -28.21 -18.73 12.25
C TYR A 670 -26.72 -18.67 12.64
N ALA A 671 -25.85 -18.81 11.64
CA ALA A 671 -24.42 -18.57 11.81
C ALA A 671 -24.17 -17.07 11.99
N ILE A 672 -23.48 -16.68 13.07
CA ILE A 672 -23.11 -15.29 13.34
C ILE A 672 -21.65 -15.03 12.94
N ASP A 673 -21.38 -13.84 12.41
CA ASP A 673 -20.02 -13.39 12.12
C ASP A 673 -19.54 -12.41 13.21
N VAL A 674 -18.54 -12.84 13.98
CA VAL A 674 -17.93 -12.03 15.05
C VAL A 674 -16.56 -11.55 14.60
N THR A 675 -16.44 -10.24 14.38
CA THR A 675 -15.16 -9.56 14.10
C THR A 675 -14.48 -9.18 15.41
N LEU A 676 -13.21 -9.54 15.56
CA LEU A 676 -12.46 -9.38 16.79
C LEU A 676 -11.17 -8.63 16.55
N ARG A 677 -10.81 -7.76 17.50
CA ARG A 677 -9.45 -7.24 17.65
C ARG A 677 -8.85 -7.81 18.92
N ILE A 678 -7.80 -8.60 18.76
CA ILE A 678 -7.12 -9.27 19.87
C ILE A 678 -5.67 -8.84 19.96
N GLN A 679 -5.11 -8.88 21.17
CA GLN A 679 -3.69 -8.77 21.40
C GLN A 679 -3.13 -10.11 21.86
N THR A 680 -1.97 -10.51 21.32
CA THR A 680 -1.24 -11.72 21.74
C THR A 680 0.05 -11.41 22.49
N LYS A 681 0.57 -12.41 23.21
CA LYS A 681 1.91 -12.39 23.82
C LYS A 681 2.65 -13.71 23.52
N PRO A 682 3.98 -13.71 23.35
CA PRO A 682 4.88 -12.53 23.33
C PRO A 682 4.68 -11.64 22.08
N GLY A 683 5.30 -10.46 22.06
CA GLY A 683 5.30 -9.55 20.91
C GLY A 683 4.21 -8.47 20.87
N LEU A 684 3.19 -8.56 21.74
CA LEU A 684 2.07 -7.59 21.80
C LEU A 684 1.41 -7.39 20.42
N GLY A 685 1.23 -8.50 19.70
CA GLY A 685 0.69 -8.47 18.36
C GLY A 685 -0.79 -8.17 18.34
N LEU A 686 -1.20 -7.16 17.57
CA LEU A 686 -2.60 -6.80 17.37
C LEU A 686 -3.10 -7.45 16.09
N PHE A 687 -4.07 -8.35 16.24
CA PHE A 687 -4.68 -9.08 15.14
C PHE A 687 -6.16 -8.74 15.02
N GLU A 688 -6.64 -8.56 13.79
CA GLU A 688 -8.04 -8.38 13.45
C GLU A 688 -8.48 -9.55 12.56
N SER A 689 -9.61 -10.18 12.87
CA SER A 689 -10.15 -11.30 12.09
C SER A 689 -11.64 -11.46 12.35
N THR A 690 -12.35 -12.07 11.41
CA THR A 690 -13.77 -12.40 11.57
C THR A 690 -13.97 -13.92 11.63
N VAL A 691 -14.80 -14.37 12.58
CA VAL A 691 -15.09 -15.78 12.83
C VAL A 691 -16.59 -16.00 12.65
N ARG A 692 -16.94 -16.90 11.73
CA ARG A 692 -18.30 -17.41 11.57
C ARG A 692 -18.56 -18.53 12.56
N MET A 693 -19.63 -18.41 13.33
CA MET A 693 -20.00 -19.35 14.37
C MET A 693 -21.45 -19.80 14.19
N SER A 694 -21.68 -21.09 14.00
CA SER A 694 -23.01 -21.72 14.10
C SER A 694 -23.05 -22.67 15.30
N SER A 695 -24.16 -23.37 15.51
CA SER A 695 -24.25 -24.39 16.56
C SER A 695 -23.23 -25.54 16.37
N TYR A 696 -22.80 -25.80 15.13
CA TYR A 696 -21.96 -26.95 14.77
C TYR A 696 -20.57 -26.61 14.26
N SER A 697 -20.35 -25.40 13.73
CA SER A 697 -19.09 -25.03 13.09
C SER A 697 -18.54 -23.69 13.57
N THR A 698 -17.22 -23.59 13.61
CA THR A 698 -16.50 -22.33 13.79
C THR A 698 -15.45 -22.24 12.69
N SER A 699 -15.52 -21.21 11.86
CA SER A 699 -14.61 -21.02 10.73
C SER A 699 -14.19 -19.56 10.59
N LEU A 700 -13.06 -19.31 9.94
CA LEU A 700 -12.69 -17.94 9.58
C LEU A 700 -13.49 -17.49 8.37
N THR A 701 -13.88 -16.22 8.35
CA THR A 701 -14.28 -15.52 7.14
C THR A 701 -13.15 -14.58 6.76
N GLY A 702 -12.52 -14.77 5.60
CA GLY A 702 -11.34 -14.01 5.19
C GLY A 702 -10.04 -14.42 5.90
N THR A 703 -9.15 -13.43 6.14
CA THR A 703 -7.81 -13.65 6.69
C THR A 703 -7.70 -13.14 8.14
N ILE A 704 -6.60 -13.50 8.79
CA ILE A 704 -6.19 -12.90 10.07
C ILE A 704 -5.18 -11.81 9.75
N SER A 705 -5.54 -10.56 10.01
CA SER A 705 -4.74 -9.39 9.64
C SER A 705 -3.95 -8.88 10.84
N ARG A 706 -2.66 -8.59 10.66
CA ARG A 706 -1.84 -7.92 11.68
C ARG A 706 -1.98 -6.40 11.49
N ILE A 707 -2.48 -5.68 12.50
CA ILE A 707 -2.79 -4.23 12.39
C ILE A 707 -1.77 -3.32 13.09
N ASN A 708 -0.69 -3.88 13.66
CA ASN A 708 0.45 -3.13 14.19
C ASN A 708 1.78 -3.69 13.71
N LEU A 709 2.73 -2.79 13.43
CA LEU A 709 4.05 -3.13 12.91
C LEU A 709 4.73 -4.17 13.81
N TYR A 710 5.29 -5.20 13.17
CA TYR A 710 6.01 -6.28 13.85
C TYR A 710 7.54 -6.11 13.73
N SER A 711 8.05 -5.37 12.73
CA SER A 711 9.46 -4.99 12.60
C SER A 711 10.40 -6.20 12.82
N SER A 712 11.40 -6.08 13.68
CA SER A 712 12.36 -7.14 14.01
C SER A 712 11.78 -8.29 14.85
N GLN A 713 10.50 -8.32 15.19
CA GLN A 713 9.92 -9.44 15.96
C GLN A 713 9.94 -10.77 15.19
N SER A 714 9.94 -10.75 13.87
CA SER A 714 9.87 -11.93 13.00
C SER A 714 11.10 -12.10 12.10
N TYR A 715 12.28 -11.66 12.55
CA TYR A 715 13.53 -11.71 11.79
C TYR A 715 13.99 -13.12 11.35
N CYS A 716 13.51 -14.17 12.02
CA CYS A 716 13.85 -15.57 11.79
C CYS A 716 12.98 -16.24 10.70
N ILE A 717 12.07 -15.48 10.08
CA ILE A 717 11.24 -15.92 8.96
C ILE A 717 11.28 -14.87 7.85
N ASP A 718 11.45 -15.35 6.62
CA ASP A 718 11.33 -14.53 5.42
C ASP A 718 10.07 -14.83 4.59
N ASP A 719 9.30 -15.85 4.98
CA ASP A 719 7.97 -16.10 4.41
C ASP A 719 6.95 -15.06 4.88
N TYR A 720 6.57 -14.15 3.98
CA TYR A 720 5.66 -13.03 4.28
C TYR A 720 4.31 -13.48 4.84
N ALA A 721 3.79 -14.64 4.41
CA ALA A 721 2.46 -15.13 4.81
C ALA A 721 2.44 -15.49 6.31
N PHE A 722 3.59 -15.88 6.87
CA PHE A 722 3.74 -16.24 8.27
C PHE A 722 4.50 -15.19 9.09
N LYS A 723 5.26 -14.31 8.45
CA LYS A 723 6.09 -13.28 9.10
C LYS A 723 5.27 -12.35 10.00
N MET A 724 4.03 -12.04 9.62
CA MET A 724 3.14 -11.21 10.42
C MET A 724 2.63 -11.87 11.70
N PHE A 725 2.66 -13.20 11.77
CA PHE A 725 2.29 -13.99 12.94
C PHE A 725 3.48 -14.25 13.87
N CYS A 726 4.67 -14.46 13.30
CA CYS A 726 5.81 -14.94 14.06
C CYS A 726 6.33 -13.94 15.11
N TYR A 727 6.69 -14.46 16.28
CA TYR A 727 7.59 -13.80 17.21
C TYR A 727 8.78 -14.74 17.46
N CYS A 728 9.96 -14.35 17.04
CA CYS A 728 11.14 -15.21 17.07
C CYS A 728 11.63 -15.48 18.49
N HIS A 729 12.15 -16.70 18.71
CA HIS A 729 13.04 -16.97 19.84
C HIS A 729 14.23 -16.01 19.78
N ARG A 730 14.57 -15.39 20.91
CA ARG A 730 15.79 -14.57 21.05
C ARG A 730 17.01 -15.45 21.28
#